data_AF-A0AAV9MKT5-F1
#
_entry.id   AF-A0AAV9MKT5-F1
#
_cell.length_a   1.000
_cell.length_b   1.000
_cell.length_c   1.000
_cell.angle_alpha   90.00
_cell.angle_beta   90.00
_cell.angle_gamma   90.00
#
_symmetry.space_group_name_H-M   'P 1'
#
loop_
_entity.id
_entity.type
_entity.pdbx_description
1 polymer ?
#
loop_
_entity_poly.entity_id
_entity_poly.type
_entity_poly.pdbx_seq_one_letter_code
_entity_poly.pdbx_strand_id
1 'polypeptide(L)'
;MGLEILQPNTCIRGCCTSQKIPIHLPPPSYSLSHPIARGAESVVYEAILDGKRVAVKKPILSTSEDIDKFHKELQLLCTLDHWGIAKLVGAHAKPPNYMFFFEYYESGNLAGKLHVDEWSPSIRQALEIAARLAKALQYLHNLGIVHRDVKPANILLDRQLQPHLADFGLAEYKKNLKLVSTENWKSTGKPTGGFHKRNMVGTLIYMAPEVLTKEIHTEKSDVYSFGITVNELLTGIVPYTDLRAETQAHTVLEMNYTEQQLTTAVVSEGLRPVLAELQSGAPASLVSLIERCWDKDPQNRLSFDDIVVELDFILEHEVGRGCMEKASGQAFISSNGVDAANFQSYQENISWFSQGKDFLKRVPTALAASTWLDSSDDHIYSPVLSWGSFASCGRRETMEDRHFLMPQLCDEKDIHIFAIFDGHRGSAAAEFSSGALPGFLQNLGSVCSPSDALFEAFIKTDVAFRTQLDSSRKRKGAVQKDWHPGCTAIAALIVRNKLIVANAGDCRTILCRSGIPYALSRDHVASCLEERERIIRAGGLVKWQVDTWRVGDAALQVTRSIGDDDLKPAVTAEPEITSTTLSAEDEYIVMASDGLWDVVSEKDVVNIIRDTVKEAGMCSKRLATEAAERGSKDNITVIVIFLRPVSTAERIY
;
A
#
# COMPACT_ATOMS: atom_id res chain seq x y z
N MET A 1 2.68 -1.52 63.66
CA MET A 1 1.81 -0.94 62.61
C MET A 1 2.44 0.40 62.20
N GLY A 2 2.94 0.63 61.00
CA GLY A 2 2.97 -0.20 59.81
C GLY A 2 3.87 0.43 58.73
N LEU A 3 4.38 -0.45 57.86
CA LEU A 3 4.64 -0.26 56.43
C LEU A 3 5.48 0.97 55.99
N GLU A 4 6.80 0.77 55.89
CA GLU A 4 7.59 1.42 54.84
C GLU A 4 7.30 0.69 53.51
N ILE A 5 6.49 1.31 52.66
CA ILE A 5 6.32 0.92 51.26
C ILE A 5 7.21 1.85 50.45
N LEU A 6 8.38 1.36 50.05
CA LEU A 6 9.06 1.88 48.87
C LEU A 6 8.38 1.25 47.65
N GLN A 7 7.63 2.04 46.86
CA GLN A 7 7.49 1.75 45.43
C GLN A 7 7.40 3.03 44.56
N PRO A 8 7.96 2.98 43.34
CA PRO A 8 8.45 4.12 42.58
C PRO A 8 7.48 4.51 41.46
N ASN A 9 7.15 5.80 41.38
CA ASN A 9 6.68 6.46 40.15
C ASN A 9 7.17 7.92 40.19
N THR A 10 8.50 8.08 40.17
CA THR A 10 9.15 9.37 40.00
C THR A 10 9.39 9.64 38.52
N CYS A 11 8.37 10.15 37.83
CA CYS A 11 8.59 10.93 36.62
C CYS A 11 9.14 12.30 37.04
N ILE A 12 10.47 12.47 36.95
CA ILE A 12 11.16 13.72 37.30
C ILE A 12 10.98 14.69 36.11
N ARG A 13 10.16 15.73 36.30
CA ARG A 13 9.99 16.87 35.37
C ARG A 13 11.27 17.76 35.31
N GLY A 14 12.37 17.16 34.85
CA GLY A 14 13.73 17.71 34.80
C GLY A 14 14.88 16.68 34.73
N CYS A 15 14.62 15.38 34.46
CA CYS A 15 15.65 14.32 34.51
C CYS A 15 16.49 14.11 33.26
N CYS A 16 16.03 14.56 32.10
CA CYS A 16 16.85 14.45 30.90
C CYS A 16 17.91 15.55 30.99
N THR A 17 19.18 15.17 30.92
CA THR A 17 20.30 16.08 30.69
C THR A 17 21.21 15.44 29.66
N SER A 18 21.54 16.16 28.60
CA SER A 18 22.54 15.73 27.62
C SER A 18 23.56 16.83 27.45
N GLN A 19 24.85 16.46 27.50
CA GLN A 19 25.95 17.39 27.25
C GLN A 19 26.21 17.59 25.74
N LYS A 20 25.73 16.66 24.91
CA LYS A 20 25.93 16.67 23.45
C LYS A 20 24.73 17.23 22.69
N ILE A 21 23.50 16.95 23.14
CA ILE A 21 22.27 17.24 22.39
C ILE A 21 21.41 18.24 23.18
N PRO A 22 20.97 19.36 22.58
CA PRO A 22 20.05 20.28 23.23
C PRO A 22 18.65 19.67 23.35
N ILE A 23 18.25 19.31 24.57
CA ILE A 23 16.97 18.63 24.87
C ILE A 23 15.83 19.59 25.28
N HIS A 24 16.13 20.88 25.36
CA HIS A 24 15.18 21.94 25.70
C HIS A 24 15.27 23.08 24.70
N LEU A 25 15.09 22.77 23.41
CA LEU A 25 15.08 23.77 22.36
C LEU A 25 13.96 24.80 22.60
N PRO A 26 14.29 26.09 22.72
CA PRO A 26 13.28 27.12 22.96
C PRO A 26 12.42 27.29 21.69
N PRO A 27 11.10 27.53 21.79
CA PRO A 27 10.23 27.66 20.60
C PRO A 27 10.72 28.62 19.50
N PRO A 28 11.40 29.75 19.81
CA PRO A 28 11.95 30.64 18.78
C PRO A 28 13.13 30.06 17.98
N SER A 29 13.78 28.98 18.43
CA SER A 29 14.95 28.42 17.74
C SER A 29 14.58 27.59 16.50
N TYR A 30 13.30 27.29 16.31
CA TYR A 30 12.84 26.51 15.17
C TYR A 30 11.55 27.07 14.55
N SER A 31 11.35 26.77 13.28
CA SER A 31 10.10 27.05 12.57
C SER A 31 9.55 25.76 11.97
N LEU A 32 8.37 25.34 12.44
CA LEU A 32 7.66 24.16 11.92
C LEU A 32 6.96 24.53 10.60
N SER A 33 7.11 23.69 9.59
CA SER A 33 6.38 23.78 8.33
C SER A 33 5.20 22.79 8.32
N HIS A 34 4.87 22.24 7.15
CA HIS A 34 3.74 21.33 6.96
C HIS A 34 4.08 19.91 7.48
N PRO A 35 3.07 19.13 7.91
CA PRO A 35 3.26 17.73 8.26
C PRO A 35 3.68 16.92 7.03
N ILE A 36 4.77 16.15 7.15
CA ILE A 36 5.28 15.27 6.10
C ILE A 36 4.83 13.82 6.27
N ALA A 37 4.48 13.40 7.49
CA ALA A 37 3.92 12.07 7.76
C ALA A 37 3.01 12.09 9.00
N ARG A 38 1.95 11.27 8.99
CA ARG A 38 1.06 11.05 10.12
C ARG A 38 1.00 9.56 10.45
N GLY A 39 1.50 9.18 11.62
CA GLY A 39 1.40 7.82 12.15
C GLY A 39 0.37 7.74 13.28
N ALA A 40 0.13 6.52 13.78
CA ALA A 40 -0.79 6.28 14.89
C ALA A 40 -0.31 6.90 16.21
N GLU A 41 1.01 7.01 16.40
CA GLU A 41 1.63 7.46 17.67
C GLU A 41 2.29 8.84 17.57
N SER A 42 2.49 9.37 16.35
CA SER A 42 3.16 10.66 16.16
C SER A 42 2.83 11.31 14.82
N VAL A 43 3.05 12.61 14.73
CA VAL A 43 3.04 13.37 13.48
C VAL A 43 4.44 13.92 13.24
N VAL A 44 4.97 13.71 12.03
CA VAL A 44 6.28 14.21 11.63
C VAL A 44 6.08 15.47 10.78
N TYR A 45 6.79 16.53 11.12
CA TYR A 45 6.81 17.81 10.41
C TYR A 45 8.18 18.02 9.79
N GLU A 46 8.24 18.74 8.69
CA GLU A 46 9.47 19.39 8.28
C GLU A 46 9.64 20.68 9.13
N ALA A 47 10.88 21.06 9.41
CA ALA A 47 11.18 22.30 10.12
C ALA A 47 12.55 22.86 9.74
N ILE A 48 12.77 24.11 10.12
CA ILE A 48 14.08 24.76 10.08
C ILE A 48 14.53 25.01 11.53
N LEU A 49 15.70 24.48 11.89
CA LEU A 49 16.38 24.68 13.18
C LEU A 49 17.76 25.30 12.89
N ASP A 50 18.01 26.50 13.41
CA ASP A 50 19.27 27.25 13.19
C ASP A 50 19.68 27.36 11.70
N GLY A 51 18.70 27.57 10.81
CA GLY A 51 18.91 27.68 9.37
C GLY A 51 19.13 26.34 8.64
N LYS A 52 19.10 25.21 9.36
CA LYS A 52 19.19 23.86 8.79
C LYS A 52 17.84 23.17 8.77
N ARG A 53 17.60 22.42 7.70
CA ARG A 53 16.40 21.62 7.50
C ARG A 53 16.46 20.37 8.39
N VAL A 54 15.39 20.12 9.15
CA VAL A 54 15.28 19.02 10.12
C VAL A 54 13.89 18.38 10.04
N ALA A 55 13.78 17.13 10.52
CA ALA A 55 12.50 16.45 10.68
C ALA A 55 12.07 16.49 12.16
N VAL A 56 10.82 16.85 12.45
CA VAL A 56 10.30 16.99 13.81
C VAL A 56 9.22 15.96 14.08
N LYS A 57 9.54 14.94 14.88
CA LYS A 57 8.57 13.94 15.36
C LYS A 57 7.85 14.50 16.59
N LYS A 58 6.56 14.79 16.45
CA LYS A 58 5.67 15.21 17.54
C LYS A 58 4.80 14.02 17.98
N PRO A 59 5.12 13.35 19.10
CA PRO A 59 4.31 12.25 19.62
C PRO A 59 2.91 12.71 20.07
N ILE A 60 1.94 11.80 20.00
CA ILE A 60 0.60 11.97 20.54
C ILE A 60 0.63 11.47 21.98
N LEU A 61 0.70 12.40 22.94
CA LEU A 61 0.81 12.08 24.37
C LEU A 61 -0.53 12.35 25.06
N SER A 62 -1.19 11.31 25.55
CA SER A 62 -2.50 11.43 26.22
C SER A 62 -2.45 11.05 27.71
N THR A 63 -1.48 10.23 28.11
CA THR A 63 -1.33 9.71 29.47
C THR A 63 0.05 10.05 30.05
N SER A 64 0.20 9.90 31.37
CA SER A 64 1.52 10.00 32.02
C SER A 64 2.49 8.90 31.54
N GLU A 65 1.96 7.70 31.24
CA GLU A 65 2.76 6.59 30.72
C GLU A 65 3.35 6.92 29.34
N ASP A 66 2.62 7.63 28.49
CA ASP A 66 3.12 8.07 27.19
C ASP A 66 4.26 9.09 27.34
N ILE A 67 4.17 9.96 28.34
CA ILE A 67 5.23 10.92 28.68
C ILE A 67 6.48 10.17 29.18
N ASP A 68 6.31 9.14 30.01
CA ASP A 68 7.42 8.32 30.49
C ASP A 68 8.10 7.56 29.34
N LYS A 69 7.32 7.02 28.39
CA LYS A 69 7.85 6.41 27.16
C LYS A 69 8.64 7.41 26.33
N PHE A 70 8.14 8.64 26.15
CA PHE A 70 8.87 9.71 25.46
C PHE A 70 10.22 9.99 26.13
N HIS A 71 10.25 10.16 27.45
CA HIS A 71 11.49 10.45 28.16
C HIS A 71 12.48 9.29 28.09
N LYS A 72 11.99 8.05 28.09
CA LYS A 72 12.81 6.86 27.92
C LYS A 72 13.43 6.77 26.52
N GLU A 73 12.63 6.98 25.46
CA GLU A 73 13.12 7.05 24.08
C GLU A 73 14.16 8.17 23.94
N LEU A 74 13.90 9.35 24.51
CA LEU A 74 14.84 10.48 24.51
C LEU A 74 16.17 10.14 25.17
N GLN A 75 16.13 9.50 26.35
CA GLN A 75 17.35 9.08 27.05
C GLN A 75 18.15 8.09 26.22
N LEU A 76 17.49 7.11 25.61
CA LEU A 76 18.13 6.12 24.75
C LEU A 76 18.79 6.82 23.55
N LEU A 77 18.04 7.62 22.79
CA LEU A 77 18.55 8.38 21.65
C LEU A 77 19.73 9.29 22.00
N CYS A 78 19.76 9.88 23.19
CA CYS A 78 20.88 10.70 23.64
C CYS A 78 22.18 9.93 23.86
N THR A 79 22.11 8.61 24.02
CA THR A 79 23.28 7.74 24.20
C THR A 79 23.82 7.16 22.89
N LEU A 80 23.04 7.22 21.81
CA LEU A 80 23.38 6.62 20.53
C LEU A 80 24.23 7.59 19.68
N ASP A 81 25.32 7.07 19.13
CA ASP A 81 26.27 7.81 18.30
C ASP A 81 26.86 6.85 17.25
N HIS A 82 26.09 6.63 16.17
CA HIS A 82 26.47 5.76 15.07
C HIS A 82 25.93 6.32 13.75
N TRP A 83 26.75 6.28 12.69
CA TRP A 83 26.40 6.87 11.39
C TRP A 83 25.18 6.20 10.73
N GLY A 84 24.90 4.94 11.06
CA GLY A 84 23.75 4.19 10.53
C GLY A 84 22.47 4.34 11.36
N ILE A 85 22.43 5.28 12.30
CA ILE A 85 21.26 5.57 13.15
C ILE A 85 20.77 6.99 12.84
N ALA A 86 19.44 7.18 12.80
CA ALA A 86 18.82 8.47 12.59
C ALA A 86 19.24 9.45 13.69
N LYS A 87 19.90 10.54 13.30
CA LYS A 87 20.61 11.41 14.25
C LYS A 87 19.66 12.41 14.90
N LEU A 88 19.51 12.31 16.22
CA LEU A 88 18.81 13.30 17.04
C LEU A 88 19.68 14.56 17.18
N VAL A 89 19.20 15.68 16.63
CA VAL A 89 19.87 16.99 16.72
C VAL A 89 19.38 17.82 17.89
N GLY A 90 18.20 17.52 18.42
CA GLY A 90 17.66 18.18 19.59
C GLY A 90 16.30 17.64 20.00
N ALA A 91 15.77 18.14 21.11
CA ALA A 91 14.43 17.84 21.58
C ALA A 91 13.79 19.05 22.23
N HIS A 92 12.47 19.04 22.30
CA HIS A 92 11.69 19.87 23.21
C HIS A 92 11.07 18.94 24.26
N ALA A 93 11.77 18.72 25.38
CA ALA A 93 11.34 17.78 26.41
C ALA A 93 10.52 18.44 27.55
N LYS A 94 9.69 19.45 27.23
CA LYS A 94 8.86 20.18 28.19
C LYS A 94 7.43 20.39 27.68
N PRO A 95 6.43 20.49 28.57
CA PRO A 95 5.09 20.91 28.20
C PRO A 95 5.08 22.33 27.58
N PRO A 96 4.11 22.65 26.70
CA PRO A 96 3.01 21.78 26.25
C PRO A 96 3.35 20.93 25.01
N ASN A 97 4.54 21.05 24.43
CA ASN A 97 4.85 20.51 23.10
C ASN A 97 6.08 19.60 23.14
N TYR A 98 5.89 18.32 23.44
CA TYR A 98 6.96 17.33 23.37
C TYR A 98 7.34 17.02 21.91
N MET A 99 8.62 17.11 21.56
CA MET A 99 9.10 16.94 20.18
C MET A 99 10.53 16.40 20.14
N PHE A 100 10.82 15.56 19.13
CA PHE A 100 12.18 15.17 18.73
C PHE A 100 12.55 15.85 17.42
N PHE A 101 13.79 16.35 17.32
CA PHE A 101 14.33 16.96 16.11
C PHE A 101 15.43 16.05 15.58
N PHE A 102 15.24 15.51 14.38
CA PHE A 102 16.19 14.65 13.68
C PHE A 102 16.79 15.37 12.47
N GLU A 103 17.95 14.92 12.03
CA GLU A 103 18.44 15.29 10.69
C GLU A 103 17.37 14.94 9.63
N TYR A 104 17.26 15.76 8.59
CA TYR A 104 16.31 15.54 7.51
C TYR A 104 16.91 14.60 6.47
N TYR A 105 16.22 13.50 6.19
CA TYR A 105 16.63 12.48 5.21
C TYR A 105 15.78 12.62 3.94
N GLU A 106 16.41 13.00 2.83
CA GLU A 106 15.70 13.46 1.63
C GLU A 106 15.01 12.36 0.84
N SER A 107 15.49 11.13 0.93
CA SER A 107 14.96 10.01 0.16
C SER A 107 13.83 9.27 0.88
N GLY A 108 13.35 9.81 2.01
CA GLY A 108 12.24 9.23 2.78
C GLY A 108 12.63 7.92 3.49
N ASN A 109 11.66 7.06 3.74
CA ASN A 109 11.89 5.73 4.30
C ASN A 109 11.94 4.64 3.21
N LEU A 110 12.58 3.52 3.52
CA LEU A 110 12.81 2.43 2.59
C LEU A 110 11.49 1.79 2.11
N ALA A 111 10.44 1.72 2.94
CA ALA A 111 9.15 1.19 2.51
C ALA A 111 8.50 2.06 1.41
N GLY A 112 8.49 3.38 1.60
CA GLY A 112 8.00 4.32 0.58
C GLY A 112 8.86 4.25 -0.68
N LYS A 113 10.18 4.13 -0.52
CA LYS A 113 11.09 3.98 -1.65
C LYS A 113 10.78 2.72 -2.48
N LEU A 114 10.64 1.56 -1.83
CA LEU A 114 10.38 0.30 -2.53
C LEU A 114 8.98 0.25 -3.15
N HIS A 115 7.95 0.65 -2.40
CA HIS A 115 6.55 0.34 -2.75
C HIS A 115 5.76 1.52 -3.34
N VAL A 116 6.17 2.76 -3.06
CA VAL A 116 5.50 3.96 -3.59
C VAL A 116 6.27 4.52 -4.79
N ASP A 117 7.59 4.61 -4.68
CA ASP A 117 8.44 5.04 -5.80
C ASP A 117 8.75 3.89 -6.78
N GLU A 118 8.28 2.67 -6.48
CA GLU A 118 8.58 1.44 -7.23
C GLU A 118 10.10 1.24 -7.48
N TRP A 119 10.92 1.64 -6.51
CA TRP A 119 12.38 1.59 -6.66
C TRP A 119 12.89 0.15 -6.54
N SER A 120 13.53 -0.34 -7.59
CA SER A 120 14.25 -1.62 -7.56
C SER A 120 15.76 -1.40 -7.42
N PRO A 121 16.36 -1.60 -6.23
CA PRO A 121 17.80 -1.47 -6.05
C PRO A 121 18.57 -2.51 -6.86
N SER A 122 19.76 -2.15 -7.34
CA SER A 122 20.72 -3.17 -7.78
C SER A 122 21.14 -4.05 -6.60
N ILE A 123 21.54 -5.30 -6.87
CA ILE A 123 22.04 -6.23 -5.85
C ILE A 123 23.18 -5.63 -5.03
N ARG A 124 24.07 -4.88 -5.67
CA ARG A 124 25.13 -4.15 -4.98
C ARG A 124 24.58 -3.12 -3.99
N GLN A 125 23.61 -2.31 -4.41
CA GLN A 125 22.97 -1.34 -3.52
C GLN A 125 22.22 -2.03 -2.38
N ALA A 126 21.53 -3.13 -2.65
CA ALA A 126 20.86 -3.92 -1.63
C ALA A 126 21.85 -4.47 -0.58
N LEU A 127 22.99 -5.00 -1.03
CA LEU A 127 24.09 -5.45 -0.17
C LEU A 127 24.71 -4.30 0.64
N GLU A 128 24.95 -3.15 0.02
CA GLU A 128 25.46 -1.96 0.70
C GLU A 128 24.48 -1.49 1.80
N ILE A 129 23.18 -1.49 1.51
CA ILE A 129 22.13 -1.17 2.50
C ILE A 129 22.11 -2.22 3.63
N ALA A 130 22.10 -3.51 3.29
CA ALA A 130 22.07 -4.60 4.26
C ALA A 130 23.29 -4.58 5.18
N ALA A 131 24.50 -4.45 4.64
CA ALA A 131 25.75 -4.39 5.39
C ALA A 131 25.75 -3.18 6.34
N ARG A 132 25.24 -2.03 5.87
CA ARG A 132 25.19 -0.83 6.68
C ARG A 132 24.18 -0.92 7.82
N LEU A 133 23.00 -1.48 7.55
CA LEU A 133 21.98 -1.73 8.55
C LEU A 133 22.46 -2.76 9.59
N ALA A 134 23.16 -3.82 9.16
CA ALA A 134 23.77 -4.80 10.05
C ALA A 134 24.78 -4.17 11.02
N LYS A 135 25.62 -3.24 10.55
CA LYS A 135 26.55 -2.48 11.40
C LYS A 135 25.84 -1.61 12.43
N ALA A 136 24.71 -0.99 12.07
CA ALA A 136 23.90 -0.22 13.02
C ALA A 136 23.27 -1.10 14.10
N LEU A 137 22.76 -2.28 13.73
CA LEU A 137 22.17 -3.24 14.67
C LEU A 137 23.23 -3.90 15.56
N GLN A 138 24.41 -4.23 15.02
CA GLN A 138 25.59 -4.67 15.77
C GLN A 138 25.94 -3.65 16.86
N TYR A 139 26.01 -2.37 16.50
CA TYR A 139 26.28 -1.29 17.45
C TYR A 139 25.27 -1.25 18.61
N LEU A 140 23.97 -1.35 18.30
CA LEU A 140 22.92 -1.38 19.33
C LEU A 140 23.06 -2.60 20.26
N HIS A 141 23.29 -3.77 19.69
CA HIS A 141 23.40 -5.02 20.44
C HIS A 141 24.63 -5.03 21.36
N ASN A 142 25.74 -4.43 20.90
CA ASN A 142 26.95 -4.24 21.72
C ASN A 142 26.72 -3.28 22.90
N LEU A 143 25.80 -2.33 22.79
CA LEU A 143 25.33 -1.51 23.91
C LEU A 143 24.28 -2.22 24.78
N GLY A 144 23.91 -3.46 24.43
CA GLY A 144 22.87 -4.22 25.10
C GLY A 144 21.47 -3.67 24.86
N ILE A 145 21.24 -3.00 23.73
CA ILE A 145 19.94 -2.45 23.32
C ILE A 145 19.35 -3.34 22.23
N VAL A 146 18.06 -3.67 22.33
CA VAL A 146 17.30 -4.40 21.31
C VAL A 146 16.28 -3.44 20.69
N HIS A 147 16.19 -3.37 19.36
CA HIS A 147 15.36 -2.41 18.63
C HIS A 147 13.87 -2.77 18.67
N ARG A 148 13.55 -4.05 18.41
CA ARG A 148 12.20 -4.67 18.48
C ARG A 148 11.19 -4.27 17.39
N ASP A 149 11.54 -3.38 16.48
CA ASP A 149 10.69 -3.00 15.33
C ASP A 149 11.52 -2.69 14.07
N VAL A 150 12.44 -3.58 13.71
CA VAL A 150 13.24 -3.44 12.47
C VAL A 150 12.37 -3.77 11.26
N LYS A 151 12.16 -2.79 10.38
CA LYS A 151 11.35 -2.91 9.14
C LYS A 151 11.67 -1.76 8.17
N PRO A 152 11.37 -1.87 6.86
CA PRO A 152 11.63 -0.80 5.89
C PRO A 152 11.03 0.57 6.24
N ALA A 153 9.86 0.62 6.90
CA ALA A 153 9.25 1.90 7.30
C ALA A 153 10.07 2.65 8.36
N ASN A 154 10.92 1.95 9.12
CA ASN A 154 11.80 2.50 10.16
C ASN A 154 13.25 2.68 9.67
N ILE A 155 13.51 2.55 8.36
CA ILE A 155 14.84 2.76 7.76
C ILE A 155 14.75 4.00 6.86
N LEU A 156 15.39 5.09 7.27
CA LEU A 156 15.46 6.32 6.49
C LEU A 156 16.64 6.28 5.51
N LEU A 157 16.47 6.91 4.35
CA LEU A 157 17.48 6.97 3.30
C LEU A 157 17.96 8.40 3.10
N ASP A 158 19.27 8.62 3.13
CA ASP A 158 19.86 9.92 2.79
C ASP A 158 19.89 10.17 1.28
N ARG A 159 20.49 11.29 0.84
CA ARG A 159 20.64 11.64 -0.59
C ARG A 159 21.46 10.61 -1.38
N GLN A 160 22.32 9.86 -0.71
CA GLN A 160 23.18 8.83 -1.29
C GLN A 160 22.54 7.43 -1.14
N LEU A 161 21.26 7.37 -0.75
CA LEU A 161 20.51 6.13 -0.50
C LEU A 161 21.14 5.25 0.58
N GLN A 162 21.88 5.84 1.51
CA GLN A 162 22.46 5.10 2.64
C GLN A 162 21.43 5.00 3.78
N PRO A 163 21.31 3.83 4.43
CA PRO A 163 20.29 3.58 5.42
C PRO A 163 20.65 4.15 6.79
N HIS A 164 19.63 4.66 7.48
CA HIS A 164 19.67 5.17 8.84
C HIS A 164 18.49 4.58 9.62
N LEU A 165 18.77 3.73 10.60
CA LEU A 165 17.76 3.10 11.44
C LEU A 165 17.10 4.15 12.35
N ALA A 166 15.78 4.21 12.33
CA ALA A 166 14.95 5.18 13.02
C ALA A 166 13.90 4.49 13.90
N ASP A 167 13.19 5.31 14.68
CA ASP A 167 12.07 4.93 15.56
C ASP A 167 12.42 3.96 16.70
N PHE A 168 12.85 4.53 17.82
CA PHE A 168 13.28 3.79 19.01
C PHE A 168 12.18 3.68 20.07
N GLY A 169 10.92 3.97 19.73
CA GLY A 169 9.79 3.97 20.68
C GLY A 169 9.55 2.61 21.37
N LEU A 170 9.97 1.52 20.74
CA LEU A 170 9.85 0.15 21.27
C LEU A 170 11.18 -0.43 21.81
N ALA A 171 12.28 0.28 21.62
CA ALA A 171 13.62 -0.18 21.97
C ALA A 171 13.81 -0.31 23.49
N GLU A 172 14.61 -1.30 23.91
CA GLU A 172 14.80 -1.63 25.31
C GLU A 172 16.19 -2.21 25.60
N TYR A 173 16.71 -1.97 26.81
CA TYR A 173 17.93 -2.62 27.27
C TYR A 173 17.68 -4.09 27.61
N LYS A 174 18.59 -4.97 27.20
CA LYS A 174 18.55 -6.42 27.45
C LYS A 174 18.28 -6.79 28.91
N LYS A 175 18.89 -6.06 29.85
CA LYS A 175 18.70 -6.24 31.30
C LYS A 175 17.26 -6.01 31.79
N ASN A 176 16.49 -5.18 31.08
CA ASN A 176 15.13 -4.81 31.46
C ASN A 176 14.05 -5.68 30.78
N LEU A 177 14.40 -6.48 29.76
CA LEU A 177 13.43 -7.29 29.00
C LEU A 177 12.67 -8.30 29.89
N LYS A 178 13.29 -8.79 30.97
CA LYS A 178 12.66 -9.67 31.98
C LYS A 178 11.66 -8.94 32.90
N LEU A 179 11.85 -7.64 33.11
CA LEU A 179 10.97 -6.80 33.93
C LEU A 179 9.75 -6.34 33.12
N VAL A 180 9.96 -5.96 31.86
CA VAL A 180 8.88 -5.56 30.94
C VAL A 180 7.88 -6.70 30.69
N SER A 181 8.39 -7.94 30.60
CA SER A 181 7.55 -9.15 30.46
C SER A 181 6.73 -9.48 31.72
N THR A 182 7.12 -8.99 32.91
CA THR A 182 6.41 -9.22 34.17
C THR A 182 5.50 -8.06 34.61
N GLU A 183 5.81 -6.81 34.24
CA GLU A 183 4.98 -5.63 34.55
C GLU A 183 3.75 -5.48 33.63
N ASN A 184 3.87 -5.82 32.34
CA ASN A 184 2.76 -5.85 31.39
C ASN A 184 1.66 -6.88 31.76
N TRP A 185 1.95 -7.77 32.70
CA TRP A 185 0.98 -8.71 33.29
C TRP A 185 -0.03 -8.03 34.23
N LYS A 186 0.26 -6.85 34.79
CA LYS A 186 -0.49 -6.26 35.92
C LYS A 186 -1.23 -4.94 35.62
N SER A 187 -1.03 -4.28 34.48
CA SER A 187 -1.69 -2.98 34.22
C SER A 187 -3.15 -3.11 33.76
N THR A 188 -4.02 -2.41 34.49
CA THR A 188 -5.48 -2.38 34.39
C THR A 188 -5.96 -1.12 33.64
N GLY A 189 -5.67 -1.03 32.34
CA GLY A 189 -6.26 0.00 31.47
C GLY A 189 -7.59 -0.45 30.87
N LYS A 190 -8.64 0.39 30.98
CA LYS A 190 -10.01 0.17 30.46
C LYS A 190 -10.11 0.39 28.93
N PRO A 191 -11.15 -0.14 28.28
CA PRO A 191 -11.06 -0.71 26.93
C PRO A 191 -11.37 0.28 25.80
N THR A 192 -10.58 0.22 24.74
CA THR A 192 -10.94 0.63 23.38
C THR A 192 -10.90 -0.63 22.49
N GLY A 193 -11.97 -0.88 21.74
CA GLY A 193 -12.27 -2.13 21.05
C GLY A 193 -11.07 -2.80 20.37
N GLY A 194 -10.89 -4.08 20.69
CA GLY A 194 -9.79 -4.94 20.23
C GLY A 194 -9.48 -5.95 21.33
N PHE A 195 -9.87 -7.20 21.15
CA PHE A 195 -9.66 -8.26 22.13
C PHE A 195 -8.15 -8.46 22.41
N HIS A 196 -7.72 -8.03 23.61
CA HIS A 196 -6.50 -8.39 24.34
C HIS A 196 -5.11 -8.22 23.66
N LYS A 197 -4.69 -6.97 23.41
CA LYS A 197 -3.27 -6.57 23.29
C LYS A 197 -2.63 -6.41 24.68
N ARG A 198 -1.92 -7.42 25.20
CA ARG A 198 -1.16 -7.23 26.46
C ARG A 198 0.34 -7.54 26.42
N ASN A 199 0.86 -8.26 25.43
CA ASN A 199 2.30 -8.63 25.40
C ASN A 199 3.00 -8.54 24.02
N MET A 200 2.32 -8.07 22.96
CA MET A 200 2.86 -8.10 21.59
C MET A 200 3.35 -6.71 21.18
N VAL A 201 4.61 -6.61 20.73
CA VAL A 201 5.29 -5.35 20.38
C VAL A 201 6.00 -5.51 19.02
N GLY A 202 5.81 -4.55 18.12
CA GLY A 202 6.38 -4.50 16.76
C GLY A 202 5.32 -4.66 15.66
N THR A 203 5.76 -4.88 14.42
CA THR A 203 4.89 -5.09 13.25
C THR A 203 4.80 -6.57 12.88
N LEU A 204 3.59 -7.16 12.91
CA LEU A 204 3.33 -8.61 12.88
C LEU A 204 4.14 -9.37 11.81
N ILE A 205 4.15 -8.88 10.57
CA ILE A 205 4.83 -9.52 9.42
C ILE A 205 6.37 -9.46 9.46
N TYR A 206 6.96 -8.85 10.48
CA TYR A 206 8.41 -8.87 10.71
C TYR A 206 8.79 -9.59 12.02
N MET A 207 7.79 -10.01 12.81
CA MET A 207 8.03 -10.58 14.13
C MET A 207 8.58 -12.01 14.08
N ALA A 208 9.57 -12.27 14.92
CA ALA A 208 10.10 -13.61 15.12
C ALA A 208 9.07 -14.54 15.81
N PRO A 209 9.11 -15.85 15.56
CA PRO A 209 8.20 -16.83 16.17
C PRO A 209 8.09 -16.72 17.70
N GLU A 210 9.21 -16.57 18.40
CA GLU A 210 9.26 -16.47 19.86
C GLU A 210 8.60 -15.18 20.39
N VAL A 211 8.61 -14.10 19.60
CA VAL A 211 7.91 -12.86 19.93
C VAL A 211 6.40 -13.06 19.83
N LEU A 212 5.96 -13.79 18.81
CA LEU A 212 4.55 -14.09 18.58
C LEU A 212 3.98 -15.05 19.64
N THR A 213 4.79 -15.96 20.18
CA THR A 213 4.42 -16.84 21.31
C THR A 213 4.53 -16.17 22.68
N LYS A 214 4.85 -14.86 22.73
CA LYS A 214 5.02 -14.06 23.96
C LYS A 214 6.18 -14.50 24.84
N GLU A 215 7.21 -15.09 24.25
CA GLU A 215 8.48 -15.32 24.93
C GLU A 215 9.29 -14.00 25.01
N ILE A 216 10.37 -14.03 25.79
CA ILE A 216 11.18 -12.83 26.03
C ILE A 216 11.91 -12.47 24.74
N HIS A 217 11.66 -11.27 24.21
CA HIS A 217 12.44 -10.72 23.11
C HIS A 217 13.94 -10.77 23.44
N THR A 218 14.74 -11.15 22.46
CA THR A 218 16.21 -11.08 22.55
C THR A 218 16.74 -10.33 21.35
N GLU A 219 18.04 -10.05 21.32
CA GLU A 219 18.74 -9.57 20.13
C GLU A 219 18.45 -10.41 18.87
N LYS A 220 18.15 -11.71 19.03
CA LYS A 220 17.85 -12.62 17.92
C LYS A 220 16.50 -12.33 17.25
N SER A 221 15.62 -11.58 17.90
CA SER A 221 14.37 -11.11 17.28
C SER A 221 14.62 -9.98 16.27
N ASP A 222 15.62 -9.11 16.52
CA ASP A 222 16.06 -8.13 15.53
C ASP A 222 16.76 -8.81 14.34
N VAL A 223 17.50 -9.89 14.58
CA VAL A 223 18.14 -10.69 13.52
C VAL A 223 17.10 -11.29 12.57
N TYR A 224 16.01 -11.83 13.12
CA TYR A 224 14.88 -12.32 12.32
C TYR A 224 14.26 -11.20 11.48
N SER A 225 13.94 -10.08 12.12
CA SER A 225 13.32 -8.92 11.47
C SER A 225 14.21 -8.34 10.38
N PHE A 226 15.53 -8.36 10.58
CA PHE A 226 16.54 -7.99 9.59
C PHE A 226 16.52 -8.93 8.38
N GLY A 227 16.46 -10.25 8.58
CA GLY A 227 16.35 -11.22 7.49
C GLY A 227 15.13 -10.97 6.60
N ILE A 228 13.96 -10.75 7.22
CA ILE A 228 12.72 -10.40 6.50
C ILE A 228 12.87 -9.09 5.73
N THR A 229 13.45 -8.07 6.36
CA THR A 229 13.69 -6.74 5.76
C THR A 229 14.63 -6.81 4.55
N VAL A 230 15.71 -7.60 4.63
CA VAL A 230 16.64 -7.79 3.51
C VAL A 230 15.99 -8.59 2.38
N ASN A 231 15.16 -9.58 2.68
CA ASN A 231 14.40 -10.30 1.66
C ASN A 231 13.43 -9.37 0.91
N GLU A 232 12.70 -8.51 1.63
CA GLU A 232 11.83 -7.49 1.03
C GLU A 232 12.61 -6.47 0.18
N LEU A 233 13.80 -6.06 0.64
CA LEU A 233 14.69 -5.17 -0.12
C LEU A 233 15.12 -5.78 -1.46
N LEU A 234 15.33 -7.11 -1.51
CA LEU A 234 15.75 -7.81 -2.73
C LEU A 234 14.58 -8.10 -3.67
N THR A 235 13.42 -8.45 -3.12
CA THR A 235 12.24 -8.84 -3.90
C THR A 235 11.40 -7.65 -4.32
N GLY A 236 11.42 -6.55 -3.56
CA GLY A 236 10.45 -5.46 -3.69
C GLY A 236 9.02 -5.88 -3.30
N ILE A 237 8.84 -7.04 -2.67
CA ILE A 237 7.54 -7.62 -2.33
C ILE A 237 7.33 -7.53 -0.81
N VAL A 238 6.17 -7.04 -0.39
CA VAL A 238 5.79 -7.02 1.02
C VAL A 238 5.76 -8.45 1.57
N PRO A 239 6.40 -8.74 2.73
CA PRO A 239 6.49 -10.09 3.27
C PRO A 239 5.15 -10.82 3.35
N TYR A 240 5.14 -12.10 2.96
CA TYR A 240 3.96 -12.97 2.97
C TYR A 240 2.85 -12.57 1.99
N THR A 241 3.06 -11.63 1.08
CA THR A 241 2.08 -11.35 0.00
C THR A 241 2.30 -12.21 -1.26
N ASP A 242 3.44 -12.89 -1.30
CA ASP A 242 4.02 -13.73 -2.34
C ASP A 242 3.59 -15.21 -2.28
N LEU A 243 3.24 -15.73 -1.10
CA LEU A 243 2.83 -17.12 -0.87
C LEU A 243 1.45 -17.49 -1.42
N ARG A 244 0.88 -16.74 -2.37
CA ARG A 244 -0.48 -16.96 -2.91
C ARG A 244 -0.63 -18.18 -3.84
N ALA A 245 0.42 -18.99 -4.04
CA ALA A 245 0.45 -20.05 -5.06
C ALA A 245 0.62 -21.50 -4.53
N GLU A 246 0.84 -21.70 -3.22
CA GLU A 246 0.96 -23.06 -2.65
C GLU A 246 -0.33 -23.47 -1.93
N THR A 247 -0.83 -24.69 -2.17
CA THR A 247 -2.08 -25.23 -1.61
C THR A 247 -2.18 -25.24 -0.09
N GLN A 248 -1.07 -25.06 0.64
CA GLN A 248 -1.07 -24.85 2.09
C GLN A 248 -1.16 -23.36 2.48
N ALA A 249 -0.72 -22.46 1.60
CA ALA A 249 -0.84 -21.01 1.73
C ALA A 249 -2.15 -20.44 1.13
N HIS A 250 -2.84 -21.20 0.26
CA HIS A 250 -4.17 -20.89 -0.27
C HIS A 250 -5.24 -20.75 0.84
N THR A 251 -5.12 -21.49 1.94
CA THR A 251 -6.01 -21.32 3.11
C THR A 251 -5.67 -20.12 4.00
N VAL A 252 -4.59 -19.42 3.72
CA VAL A 252 -3.76 -18.78 4.75
C VAL A 252 -3.58 -17.29 4.51
N LEU A 253 -3.60 -16.81 3.26
CA LEU A 253 -3.48 -15.38 2.95
C LEU A 253 -4.69 -14.79 2.20
N GLU A 254 -5.59 -15.66 1.72
CA GLU A 254 -6.89 -15.30 1.16
C GLU A 254 -7.97 -15.15 2.23
N MET A 255 -7.77 -15.76 3.40
CA MET A 255 -8.44 -15.35 4.62
C MET A 255 -7.53 -14.36 5.31
N ASN A 256 -7.96 -13.10 5.46
CA ASN A 256 -7.40 -12.16 6.44
C ASN A 256 -6.91 -12.99 7.63
N TYR A 257 -5.60 -13.16 7.75
CA TYR A 257 -5.09 -13.73 8.97
C TYR A 257 -5.56 -12.76 10.05
N THR A 258 -6.49 -13.22 10.88
CA THR A 258 -6.51 -12.71 12.24
C THR A 258 -5.07 -12.80 12.72
N GLU A 259 -4.57 -11.81 13.47
CA GLU A 259 -3.17 -11.80 13.93
C GLU A 259 -2.75 -13.17 14.52
N GLN A 260 -3.72 -13.92 15.06
CA GLN A 260 -3.64 -15.30 15.53
C GLN A 260 -3.27 -16.35 14.46
N GLN A 261 -3.86 -16.33 13.27
CA GLN A 261 -3.61 -17.36 12.25
C GLN A 261 -2.23 -17.18 11.58
N LEU A 262 -1.80 -15.94 11.28
CA LEU A 262 -0.42 -15.70 10.80
C LEU A 262 0.58 -16.10 11.90
N THR A 263 0.26 -15.77 13.15
CA THR A 263 1.03 -16.23 14.30
C THR A 263 1.15 -17.75 14.31
N THR A 264 0.04 -18.48 14.15
CA THR A 264 0.05 -19.94 14.12
C THR A 264 0.88 -20.48 12.97
N ALA A 265 0.77 -19.96 11.76
CA ALA A 265 1.56 -20.48 10.64
C ALA A 265 3.06 -20.17 10.77
N VAL A 266 3.44 -18.97 11.21
CA VAL A 266 4.86 -18.62 11.42
C VAL A 266 5.48 -19.46 12.55
N VAL A 267 4.73 -19.69 13.64
CA VAL A 267 5.20 -20.39 14.83
C VAL A 267 5.14 -21.91 14.67
N SER A 268 3.98 -22.45 14.30
CA SER A 268 3.70 -23.88 14.27
C SER A 268 4.12 -24.49 12.94
N GLU A 269 3.75 -23.87 11.82
CA GLU A 269 3.97 -24.41 10.47
C GLU A 269 5.33 -23.99 9.87
N GLY A 270 6.00 -23.00 10.48
CA GLY A 270 7.30 -22.53 10.03
C GLY A 270 7.22 -21.63 8.78
N LEU A 271 6.07 -21.00 8.52
CA LEU A 271 5.86 -20.14 7.35
C LEU A 271 6.92 -19.03 7.26
N ARG A 272 7.48 -18.84 6.07
CA ARG A 272 8.43 -17.76 5.72
C ARG A 272 8.02 -17.13 4.39
N PRO A 273 8.33 -15.85 4.15
CA PRO A 273 8.14 -15.24 2.84
C PRO A 273 8.89 -16.02 1.74
N VAL A 274 8.46 -15.86 0.50
CA VAL A 274 9.18 -16.39 -0.65
C VAL A 274 10.56 -15.73 -0.68
N LEU A 275 11.57 -16.59 -0.65
CA LEU A 275 12.96 -16.18 -0.62
C LEU A 275 13.36 -15.61 -1.98
N ALA A 276 14.12 -14.52 -1.99
CA ALA A 276 14.64 -13.93 -3.22
C ALA A 276 15.37 -14.98 -4.07
N GLU A 277 14.86 -15.29 -5.26
CA GLU A 277 15.45 -16.31 -6.13
C GLU A 277 16.82 -15.87 -6.66
N LEU A 278 17.64 -16.86 -7.05
CA LEU A 278 18.90 -16.67 -7.78
C LEU A 278 18.70 -15.87 -9.10
N GLN A 279 17.48 -15.86 -9.65
CA GLN A 279 17.10 -15.10 -10.85
C GLN A 279 17.01 -13.57 -10.62
N SER A 280 16.92 -13.13 -9.35
CA SER A 280 17.04 -11.71 -8.95
C SER A 280 18.47 -11.18 -9.10
N GLY A 281 19.43 -12.07 -9.41
CA GLY A 281 20.86 -11.78 -9.41
C GLY A 281 21.50 -11.81 -8.01
N ALA A 282 20.77 -12.20 -6.97
CA ALA A 282 21.26 -12.25 -5.60
C ALA A 282 22.28 -13.40 -5.42
N PRO A 283 23.44 -13.17 -4.75
CA PRO A 283 24.42 -14.22 -4.50
C PRO A 283 23.84 -15.31 -3.59
N ALA A 284 24.14 -16.59 -3.89
CA ALA A 284 23.67 -17.72 -3.07
C ALA A 284 24.08 -17.61 -1.59
N SER A 285 25.21 -16.98 -1.30
CA SER A 285 25.67 -16.67 0.05
C SER A 285 24.75 -15.69 0.78
N LEU A 286 24.22 -14.67 0.10
CA LEU A 286 23.28 -13.72 0.67
C LEU A 286 21.93 -14.39 0.97
N VAL A 287 21.46 -15.22 0.06
CA VAL A 287 20.23 -16.02 0.22
C VAL A 287 20.36 -16.95 1.43
N SER A 288 21.48 -17.67 1.53
CA SER A 288 21.79 -18.53 2.69
C SER A 288 21.92 -17.76 4.01
N LEU A 289 22.39 -16.52 3.97
CA LEU A 289 22.45 -15.64 5.14
C LEU A 289 21.05 -15.24 5.62
N ILE A 290 20.16 -14.85 4.70
CA ILE A 290 18.75 -14.54 5.02
C ILE A 290 18.08 -15.75 5.68
N GLU A 291 18.31 -16.95 5.15
CA GLU A 291 17.75 -18.18 5.69
C GLU A 291 18.17 -18.46 7.13
N ARG A 292 19.45 -18.24 7.45
CA ARG A 292 19.92 -18.37 8.83
C ARG A 292 19.44 -17.24 9.73
N CYS A 293 19.18 -16.05 9.20
CA CYS A 293 18.66 -14.93 9.99
C CYS A 293 17.22 -15.20 10.46
N TRP A 294 16.38 -15.85 9.65
CA TRP A 294 14.98 -16.12 10.00
C TRP A 294 14.70 -17.54 10.51
N ASP A 295 15.72 -18.24 11.03
CA ASP A 295 15.58 -19.59 11.61
C ASP A 295 14.50 -19.62 12.69
N LYS A 296 13.78 -20.74 12.80
CA LYS A 296 12.74 -20.92 13.83
C LYS A 296 13.31 -20.84 15.23
N ASP A 297 14.48 -21.44 15.46
CA ASP A 297 15.17 -21.39 16.76
C ASP A 297 16.06 -20.15 16.84
N PRO A 298 15.82 -19.25 17.82
CA PRO A 298 16.69 -18.08 18.05
C PRO A 298 18.17 -18.43 18.27
N GLN A 299 18.48 -19.63 18.77
CA GLN A 299 19.86 -20.06 19.01
C GLN A 299 20.64 -20.31 17.71
N ASN A 300 19.96 -20.78 16.66
CA ASN A 300 20.55 -21.05 15.35
C ASN A 300 20.82 -19.78 14.54
N ARG A 301 20.11 -18.69 14.85
CA ARG A 301 20.32 -17.40 14.18
C ARG A 301 21.71 -16.86 14.49
N LEU A 302 22.34 -16.20 13.53
CA LEU A 302 23.66 -15.60 13.72
C LEU A 302 23.61 -14.40 14.67
N SER A 303 24.77 -13.99 15.19
CA SER A 303 24.92 -12.67 15.81
C SER A 303 25.15 -11.61 14.74
N PHE A 304 24.89 -10.33 15.04
CA PHE A 304 25.26 -9.27 14.09
C PHE A 304 26.78 -9.15 13.88
N ASP A 305 27.61 -9.63 14.82
CA ASP A 305 29.05 -9.74 14.60
C ASP A 305 29.37 -10.69 13.44
N ASP A 306 28.72 -11.86 13.40
CA ASP A 306 28.90 -12.82 12.32
C ASP A 306 28.26 -12.34 11.00
N ILE A 307 27.06 -11.74 11.07
CA ILE A 307 26.34 -11.23 9.90
C ILE A 307 27.15 -10.13 9.20
N VAL A 308 27.77 -9.22 9.96
CA VAL A 308 28.59 -8.14 9.40
C VAL A 308 29.81 -8.71 8.68
N VAL A 309 30.51 -9.67 9.28
CA VAL A 309 31.68 -10.33 8.65
C VAL A 309 31.27 -10.99 7.34
N GLU A 310 30.14 -11.70 7.33
CA GLU A 310 29.68 -12.40 6.15
C GLU A 310 29.20 -11.45 5.04
N LEU A 311 28.46 -10.38 5.37
CA LEU A 311 28.04 -9.38 4.38
C LEU A 311 29.21 -8.63 3.77
N ASP A 312 30.21 -8.26 4.57
CA ASP A 312 31.42 -7.59 4.08
C ASP A 312 32.19 -8.52 3.11
N PHE A 313 32.29 -9.82 3.43
CA PHE A 313 32.89 -10.83 2.54
C PHE A 313 32.13 -10.98 1.21
N ILE A 314 30.79 -11.00 1.25
CA ILE A 314 29.95 -11.09 0.04
C ILE A 314 30.14 -9.84 -0.82
N LEU A 315 30.17 -8.65 -0.20
CA LEU A 315 30.33 -7.38 -0.89
C LEU A 315 31.69 -7.26 -1.58
N GLU A 316 32.77 -7.72 -0.93
CA GLU A 316 34.12 -7.75 -1.52
C GLU A 316 34.22 -8.67 -2.74
N HIS A 317 33.54 -9.82 -2.73
CA HIS A 317 33.55 -10.76 -3.85
C HIS A 317 32.74 -10.29 -5.07
N GLU A 318 31.66 -9.54 -4.87
CA GLU A 318 30.90 -8.91 -5.96
C GLU A 318 31.70 -7.81 -6.68
N VAL A 319 32.56 -7.07 -5.95
CA VAL A 319 33.47 -6.07 -6.52
C VAL A 319 34.53 -6.73 -7.42
N GLY A 320 34.93 -7.97 -7.12
CA GLY A 320 35.90 -8.73 -7.92
C GLY A 320 35.38 -9.21 -9.28
N ARG A 321 34.09 -9.57 -9.40
CA ARG A 321 33.48 -10.04 -10.67
C ARG A 321 33.32 -8.91 -11.70
N GLY A 322 32.98 -7.70 -11.25
CA GLY A 322 32.80 -6.54 -12.13
C GLY A 322 34.07 -6.06 -12.86
N CYS A 323 35.26 -6.46 -12.41
CA CYS A 323 36.53 -6.12 -13.08
C CYS A 323 36.92 -7.10 -14.20
N MET A 324 36.40 -8.34 -14.23
CA MET A 324 36.76 -9.34 -15.23
C MET A 324 35.85 -9.35 -16.47
N GLU A 325 34.59 -8.91 -16.35
CA GLU A 325 33.62 -8.93 -17.47
C GLU A 325 33.86 -7.85 -18.55
N LYS A 326 34.79 -6.90 -18.34
CA LYS A 326 35.24 -5.98 -19.40
C LYS A 326 36.37 -6.53 -20.28
N ALA A 327 36.83 -7.75 -20.03
CA ALA A 327 37.98 -8.33 -20.72
C ALA A 327 37.78 -9.81 -21.08
N SER A 328 36.75 -10.13 -21.87
CA SER A 328 36.80 -11.26 -22.82
C SER A 328 35.46 -11.41 -23.56
N GLY A 329 35.38 -10.80 -24.74
CA GLY A 329 34.53 -11.36 -25.78
C GLY A 329 35.22 -12.59 -26.36
N GLN A 330 34.60 -13.76 -26.25
CA GLN A 330 34.55 -14.81 -27.28
C GLN A 330 33.83 -16.05 -26.76
N ALA A 331 32.95 -16.58 -27.61
CA ALA A 331 32.15 -17.77 -27.40
C ALA A 331 32.99 -19.02 -27.11
N PHE A 332 32.48 -19.89 -26.23
CA PHE A 332 32.72 -21.33 -26.33
C PHE A 332 31.49 -22.12 -25.89
N ILE A 333 30.98 -22.91 -26.84
CA ILE A 333 30.05 -24.02 -26.64
C ILE A 333 30.87 -25.18 -26.06
N SER A 334 30.42 -25.80 -24.98
CA SER A 334 30.67 -27.22 -24.76
C SER A 334 29.50 -27.90 -24.05
N SER A 335 29.09 -29.01 -24.65
CA SER A 335 28.07 -29.96 -24.24
C SER A 335 28.60 -30.93 -23.19
N ASN A 336 27.72 -31.37 -22.28
CA ASN A 336 27.57 -32.69 -21.62
C ASN A 336 26.84 -32.41 -20.29
N GLY A 337 25.61 -32.84 -20.00
CA GLY A 337 24.92 -34.06 -20.37
C GLY A 337 24.92 -35.01 -19.17
N VAL A 338 24.04 -34.79 -18.18
CA VAL A 338 23.54 -35.84 -17.27
C VAL A 338 22.12 -35.49 -16.82
N ASP A 339 21.21 -36.43 -17.06
CA ASP A 339 19.78 -36.36 -16.84
C ASP A 339 19.37 -36.23 -15.36
N ALA A 340 18.40 -35.36 -15.10
CA ALA A 340 17.42 -35.55 -14.03
C ALA A 340 16.07 -35.00 -14.52
N ALA A 341 15.26 -35.90 -15.04
CA ALA A 341 13.87 -35.66 -15.38
C ALA A 341 13.10 -35.18 -14.13
N ASN A 342 12.68 -33.92 -14.15
CA ASN A 342 11.36 -33.48 -13.69
C ASN A 342 11.10 -32.08 -14.22
N PHE A 343 10.55 -32.04 -15.44
CA PHE A 343 9.86 -30.89 -15.98
C PHE A 343 8.59 -30.65 -15.14
N GLN A 344 8.56 -29.56 -14.37
CA GLN A 344 7.31 -28.83 -14.16
C GLN A 344 7.55 -27.37 -14.53
N SER A 345 6.71 -26.93 -15.46
CA SER A 345 6.82 -25.77 -16.32
C SER A 345 7.02 -24.43 -15.59
N TYR A 346 8.07 -23.73 -16.00
CA TYR A 346 8.20 -22.28 -15.97
C TYR A 346 6.89 -21.60 -16.44
N GLN A 347 6.29 -20.74 -15.62
CA GLN A 347 5.33 -19.76 -16.08
C GLN A 347 5.88 -18.36 -15.85
N GLU A 348 6.19 -17.67 -16.95
CA GLU A 348 6.39 -16.22 -16.95
C GLU A 348 5.14 -15.55 -16.35
N ASN A 349 5.31 -14.84 -15.22
CA ASN A 349 4.26 -14.02 -14.61
C ASN A 349 4.09 -12.75 -15.43
N ILE A 350 2.96 -12.66 -16.11
CA ILE A 350 2.58 -11.51 -16.93
C ILE A 350 2.01 -10.42 -16.02
N SER A 351 2.62 -9.22 -16.01
CA SER A 351 2.00 -8.02 -15.43
C SER A 351 1.01 -7.42 -16.42
N TRP A 352 -0.29 -7.60 -16.18
CA TRP A 352 -1.35 -7.06 -17.03
C TRP A 352 -1.41 -5.54 -17.00
N PHE A 353 -1.10 -4.94 -15.85
CA PHE A 353 -0.98 -3.49 -15.71
C PHE A 353 0.12 -2.91 -16.61
N SER A 354 1.32 -3.52 -16.60
CA SER A 354 2.43 -3.09 -17.46
C SER A 354 2.08 -3.27 -18.94
N GLN A 355 1.39 -4.35 -19.31
CA GLN A 355 0.88 -4.52 -20.69
C GLN A 355 -0.11 -3.43 -21.09
N GLY A 356 -0.99 -3.01 -20.19
CA GLY A 356 -1.92 -1.90 -20.42
C GLY A 356 -1.19 -0.58 -20.69
N LYS A 357 -0.19 -0.24 -19.85
CA LYS A 357 0.66 0.95 -20.04
C LYS A 357 1.50 0.89 -21.32
N ASP A 358 2.13 -0.25 -21.59
CA ASP A 358 3.07 -0.42 -22.70
C ASP A 358 2.38 -0.59 -24.06
N PHE A 359 1.09 -0.94 -24.10
CA PHE A 359 0.32 -1.06 -25.33
C PHE A 359 0.41 0.21 -26.19
N LEU A 360 0.45 1.38 -25.55
CA LEU A 360 0.46 2.68 -26.20
C LEU A 360 1.86 3.15 -26.63
N LYS A 361 2.95 2.62 -26.05
CA LYS A 361 4.32 2.91 -26.50
C LYS A 361 4.62 2.40 -27.91
N ARG A 362 3.78 1.50 -28.43
CA ARG A 362 3.87 0.94 -29.79
C ARG A 362 3.10 1.75 -30.83
N VAL A 363 2.40 2.81 -30.43
CA VAL A 363 1.65 3.71 -31.31
C VAL A 363 2.37 5.07 -31.31
N PRO A 364 2.79 5.62 -32.45
CA PRO A 364 3.46 6.91 -32.48
C PRO A 364 2.49 8.01 -32.08
N THR A 365 2.64 8.56 -30.88
CA THR A 365 1.87 9.71 -30.39
C THR A 365 2.66 10.99 -30.62
N ALA A 366 2.14 11.86 -31.49
CA ALA A 366 2.38 13.28 -31.31
C ALA A 366 1.70 13.70 -30.00
N LEU A 367 2.40 14.41 -29.12
CA LEU A 367 1.82 15.10 -27.97
C LEU A 367 0.87 16.18 -28.52
N ALA A 368 -0.36 15.83 -28.84
CA ALA A 368 -1.39 16.79 -29.22
C ALA A 368 -2.09 17.27 -27.94
N ALA A 369 -2.02 18.56 -27.65
CA ALA A 369 -2.80 19.18 -26.58
C ALA A 369 -4.30 18.89 -26.80
N SER A 370 -5.04 18.63 -25.72
CA SER A 370 -6.47 18.33 -25.82
C SER A 370 -7.23 19.55 -26.36
N THR A 371 -8.15 19.34 -27.30
CA THR A 371 -8.98 20.43 -27.86
C THR A 371 -10.20 20.76 -26.99
N TRP A 372 -10.35 20.08 -25.86
CA TRP A 372 -11.51 20.18 -24.97
C TRP A 372 -11.61 21.53 -24.25
N LEU A 373 -10.52 22.30 -24.22
CA LEU A 373 -10.44 23.61 -23.58
C LEU A 373 -10.55 24.79 -24.57
N ASP A 374 -10.66 24.54 -25.88
CA ASP A 374 -10.63 25.60 -26.91
C ASP A 374 -11.97 26.33 -27.13
N SER A 375 -13.01 26.02 -26.35
CA SER A 375 -14.29 26.73 -26.44
C SER A 375 -14.33 27.96 -25.52
N SER A 376 -14.67 29.09 -26.14
CA SER A 376 -14.91 30.42 -25.57
C SER A 376 -16.20 30.52 -24.75
N ASP A 377 -16.51 29.47 -23.97
CA ASP A 377 -17.59 29.53 -23.00
C ASP A 377 -17.08 30.19 -21.72
N ASP A 378 -17.58 31.39 -21.43
CA ASP A 378 -17.46 32.05 -20.12
C ASP A 378 -18.18 31.20 -19.07
N HIS A 379 -17.45 30.29 -18.40
CA HIS A 379 -18.03 29.44 -17.36
C HIS A 379 -18.04 30.16 -16.01
N ILE A 380 -19.24 30.28 -15.44
CA ILE A 380 -19.53 31.02 -14.19
C ILE A 380 -18.98 30.29 -12.94
N TYR A 381 -18.75 28.98 -13.01
CA TYR A 381 -18.35 28.16 -11.86
C TYR A 381 -17.21 27.20 -12.25
N SER A 382 -16.16 27.16 -11.43
CA SER A 382 -15.08 26.19 -11.53
C SER A 382 -14.98 25.42 -10.19
N PRO A 383 -15.13 24.08 -10.19
CA PRO A 383 -15.08 23.29 -8.97
C PRO A 383 -13.66 23.26 -8.40
N VAL A 384 -13.54 23.28 -7.07
CA VAL A 384 -12.25 23.10 -6.38
C VAL A 384 -12.20 21.69 -5.83
N LEU A 385 -11.40 20.84 -6.46
CA LEU A 385 -11.38 19.42 -6.16
C LEU A 385 -10.46 19.08 -4.98
N SER A 386 -10.95 18.24 -4.08
CA SER A 386 -10.12 17.42 -3.19
C SER A 386 -10.68 16.00 -3.18
N TRP A 387 -9.81 14.99 -3.20
CA TRP A 387 -10.23 13.61 -3.42
C TRP A 387 -9.46 12.66 -2.54
N GLY A 388 -10.00 11.45 -2.39
CA GLY A 388 -9.40 10.37 -1.65
C GLY A 388 -10.09 9.07 -1.99
N SER A 389 -9.34 7.97 -1.90
CA SER A 389 -9.85 6.63 -2.13
C SER A 389 -9.47 5.70 -1.00
N PHE A 390 -10.22 4.62 -0.87
CA PHE A 390 -9.90 3.52 0.00
C PHE A 390 -10.38 2.23 -0.67
N ALA A 391 -9.54 1.20 -0.63
CA ALA A 391 -9.85 -0.09 -1.21
C ALA A 391 -9.49 -1.21 -0.23
N SER A 392 -10.33 -2.23 -0.15
CA SER A 392 -10.17 -3.37 0.75
C SER A 392 -10.72 -4.63 0.09
N CYS A 393 -10.04 -5.76 0.28
CA CYS A 393 -10.52 -7.04 -0.21
C CYS A 393 -11.85 -7.50 0.43
N GLY A 394 -12.26 -6.86 1.53
CA GLY A 394 -13.49 -7.20 2.24
C GLY A 394 -13.44 -8.65 2.73
N ARG A 395 -14.37 -9.49 2.26
CA ARG A 395 -14.44 -10.92 2.58
C ARG A 395 -14.02 -11.84 1.43
N ARG A 396 -13.63 -11.28 0.27
CA ARG A 396 -13.13 -12.05 -0.87
C ARG A 396 -11.69 -12.50 -0.62
N GLU A 397 -11.32 -13.57 -1.31
CA GLU A 397 -10.00 -14.18 -1.26
C GLU A 397 -8.91 -13.30 -1.87
N THR A 398 -9.21 -12.64 -3.00
CA THR A 398 -8.28 -11.75 -3.69
C THR A 398 -8.89 -10.36 -3.88
N MET A 399 -8.01 -9.35 -4.05
CA MET A 399 -8.41 -8.00 -4.45
C MET A 399 -8.36 -7.91 -5.97
N GLU A 400 -9.49 -8.17 -6.60
CA GLU A 400 -9.70 -8.12 -8.04
C GLU A 400 -9.91 -6.66 -8.51
N ASP A 401 -10.48 -5.78 -7.67
CA ASP A 401 -10.68 -4.38 -8.08
C ASP A 401 -9.36 -3.61 -8.27
N ARG A 402 -9.39 -2.66 -9.20
CA ARG A 402 -8.37 -1.64 -9.40
C ARG A 402 -9.03 -0.28 -9.52
N HIS A 403 -8.30 0.78 -9.19
CA HIS A 403 -8.77 2.14 -9.38
C HIS A 403 -7.58 3.07 -9.64
N PHE A 404 -7.84 4.23 -10.23
CA PHE A 404 -6.85 5.30 -10.30
C PHE A 404 -7.50 6.65 -10.03
N LEU A 405 -6.69 7.59 -9.53
CA LEU A 405 -7.04 8.98 -9.32
C LEU A 405 -6.07 9.82 -10.18
N MET A 406 -6.56 10.41 -11.26
CA MET A 406 -5.73 11.21 -12.16
C MET A 406 -6.26 12.65 -12.18
N PRO A 407 -5.76 13.50 -11.28
CA PRO A 407 -6.26 14.86 -11.11
C PRO A 407 -5.77 15.82 -12.18
N GLN A 408 -4.88 15.42 -13.07
CA GLN A 408 -4.48 16.22 -14.23
C GLN A 408 -4.26 15.26 -15.40
N LEU A 409 -5.16 15.30 -16.36
CA LEU A 409 -5.01 14.57 -17.63
C LEU A 409 -4.29 15.50 -18.63
N CYS A 410 -3.29 15.00 -19.35
CA CYS A 410 -2.53 15.78 -20.35
C CYS A 410 -1.83 17.04 -19.79
N ASP A 411 -1.45 17.06 -18.51
CA ASP A 411 -0.91 18.24 -17.81
C ASP A 411 -1.86 19.45 -17.76
N GLU A 412 -3.14 19.25 -18.10
CA GLU A 412 -4.18 20.27 -18.06
C GLU A 412 -4.82 20.32 -16.67
N LYS A 413 -4.85 21.53 -16.07
CA LYS A 413 -5.32 21.71 -14.68
C LYS A 413 -6.82 21.52 -14.48
N ASP A 414 -7.60 21.63 -15.55
CA ASP A 414 -9.08 21.59 -15.51
C ASP A 414 -9.66 20.28 -16.10
N ILE A 415 -8.81 19.26 -16.29
CA ILE A 415 -9.25 17.93 -16.78
C ILE A 415 -8.86 16.87 -15.76
N HIS A 416 -9.86 16.25 -15.15
CA HIS A 416 -9.68 15.25 -14.09
C HIS A 416 -10.39 13.95 -14.48
N ILE A 417 -9.74 12.80 -14.25
CA ILE A 417 -10.34 11.49 -14.49
C ILE A 417 -10.14 10.57 -13.29
N PHE A 418 -11.23 9.96 -12.85
CA PHE A 418 -11.27 9.00 -11.76
C PHE A 418 -11.97 7.74 -12.26
N ALA A 419 -11.47 6.56 -11.93
CA ALA A 419 -12.11 5.32 -12.37
C ALA A 419 -11.95 4.18 -11.37
N ILE A 420 -12.95 3.31 -11.32
CA ILE A 420 -12.97 2.04 -10.59
C ILE A 420 -13.23 0.93 -11.60
N PHE A 421 -12.46 -0.14 -11.47
CA PHE A 421 -12.62 -1.38 -12.22
C PHE A 421 -12.78 -2.50 -11.21
N ASP A 422 -13.99 -3.02 -11.07
CA ASP A 422 -14.27 -4.12 -10.15
C ASP A 422 -14.17 -5.43 -10.93
N GLY A 423 -13.22 -6.26 -10.52
CA GLY A 423 -12.75 -7.41 -11.27
C GLY A 423 -13.52 -8.66 -10.91
N HIS A 424 -13.77 -9.51 -11.91
CA HIS A 424 -14.37 -10.81 -11.70
C HIS A 424 -13.72 -11.88 -12.58
N ARG A 425 -13.71 -13.11 -12.08
CA ARG A 425 -13.00 -14.24 -12.73
C ARG A 425 -11.48 -13.94 -12.84
N GLY A 426 -10.95 -13.18 -11.89
CA GLY A 426 -9.55 -12.78 -11.76
C GLY A 426 -9.32 -11.29 -12.05
N SER A 427 -8.21 -10.75 -11.52
CA SER A 427 -7.87 -9.31 -11.58
C SER A 427 -7.36 -8.81 -12.94
N ALA A 428 -7.09 -9.70 -13.91
CA ALA A 428 -6.34 -9.36 -15.12
C ALA A 428 -7.00 -8.25 -15.97
N ALA A 429 -8.33 -8.29 -16.11
CA ALA A 429 -9.06 -7.28 -16.86
C ALA A 429 -9.04 -5.91 -16.16
N ALA A 430 -9.23 -5.88 -14.85
CA ALA A 430 -9.16 -4.66 -14.04
C ALA A 430 -7.74 -4.05 -14.04
N GLU A 431 -6.71 -4.88 -13.89
CA GLU A 431 -5.30 -4.47 -13.96
C GLU A 431 -4.95 -3.85 -15.31
N PHE A 432 -5.26 -4.55 -16.41
CA PHE A 432 -5.01 -4.03 -17.74
C PHE A 432 -5.77 -2.72 -17.98
N SER A 433 -7.05 -2.67 -17.61
CA SER A 433 -7.91 -1.50 -17.84
C SER A 433 -7.44 -0.27 -17.07
N SER A 434 -7.02 -0.44 -15.82
CA SER A 434 -6.45 0.65 -15.02
C SER A 434 -5.15 1.22 -15.61
N GLY A 435 -4.36 0.40 -16.31
CA GLY A 435 -3.14 0.84 -16.99
C GLY A 435 -3.37 1.44 -18.39
N ALA A 436 -4.37 0.96 -19.13
CA ALA A 436 -4.59 1.30 -20.53
C ALA A 436 -5.56 2.46 -20.76
N LEU A 437 -6.66 2.53 -19.99
CA LEU A 437 -7.75 3.49 -20.21
C LEU A 437 -7.27 4.95 -20.21
N PRO A 438 -6.42 5.41 -19.27
CA PRO A 438 -5.95 6.80 -19.28
C PRO A 438 -5.25 7.18 -20.58
N GLY A 439 -4.40 6.31 -21.12
CA GLY A 439 -3.66 6.64 -22.32
C GLY A 439 -4.50 6.55 -23.61
N PHE A 440 -5.53 5.68 -23.67
CA PHE A 440 -6.52 5.76 -24.76
C PHE A 440 -7.29 7.08 -24.73
N LEU A 441 -7.70 7.51 -23.53
CA LEU A 441 -8.42 8.77 -23.35
C LEU A 441 -7.56 9.98 -23.77
N GLN A 442 -6.28 10.00 -23.37
CA GLN A 442 -5.32 11.04 -23.79
C GLN A 442 -5.21 11.14 -25.32
N ASN A 443 -5.09 10.00 -26.00
CA ASN A 443 -4.96 9.96 -27.46
C ASN A 443 -6.21 10.45 -28.18
N LEU A 444 -7.39 10.18 -27.60
CA LEU A 444 -8.68 10.58 -28.17
C LEU A 444 -9.04 12.04 -27.89
N GLY A 445 -8.40 12.67 -26.89
CA GLY A 445 -8.73 14.04 -26.47
C GLY A 445 -8.41 15.15 -27.48
N SER A 446 -7.69 14.83 -28.56
CA SER A 446 -7.45 15.74 -29.69
C SER A 446 -8.39 15.51 -30.87
N VAL A 447 -9.16 14.41 -30.86
CA VAL A 447 -9.90 13.91 -32.04
C VAL A 447 -11.42 13.93 -31.84
N CYS A 448 -11.90 13.70 -30.62
CA CYS A 448 -13.31 13.52 -30.32
C CYS A 448 -13.78 14.43 -29.18
N SER A 449 -15.10 14.56 -29.02
CA SER A 449 -15.69 15.22 -27.84
C SER A 449 -15.32 14.46 -26.56
N PRO A 450 -15.33 15.09 -25.36
CA PRO A 450 -15.04 14.40 -24.11
C PRO A 450 -15.90 13.15 -23.87
N SER A 451 -17.18 13.19 -24.24
CA SER A 451 -18.11 12.06 -24.10
C SER A 451 -17.78 10.92 -25.06
N ASP A 452 -17.53 11.24 -26.33
CA ASP A 452 -17.17 10.24 -27.34
C ASP A 452 -15.80 9.63 -27.05
N ALA A 453 -14.84 10.43 -26.58
CA ALA A 453 -13.52 9.95 -26.21
C ALA A 453 -13.57 8.98 -25.02
N LEU A 454 -14.40 9.27 -24.02
CA LEU A 454 -14.59 8.36 -22.88
C LEU A 454 -15.28 7.06 -23.31
N PHE A 455 -16.31 7.14 -24.16
CA PHE A 455 -16.97 5.98 -24.74
C PHE A 455 -15.99 5.10 -25.54
N GLU A 456 -15.25 5.70 -26.47
CA GLU A 456 -14.26 5.01 -27.31
C GLU A 456 -13.10 4.44 -26.49
N ALA A 457 -12.69 5.08 -25.40
CA ALA A 457 -11.65 4.57 -24.52
C ALA A 457 -12.03 3.22 -23.88
N PHE A 458 -13.29 3.03 -23.48
CA PHE A 458 -13.78 1.76 -22.95
C PHE A 458 -13.71 0.65 -24.01
N ILE A 459 -14.21 0.93 -25.23
CA ILE A 459 -14.18 -0.02 -26.34
C ILE A 459 -12.76 -0.40 -26.74
N LYS A 460 -11.86 0.58 -26.86
CA LYS A 460 -10.46 0.32 -27.20
C LYS A 460 -9.75 -0.47 -26.11
N THR A 461 -10.05 -0.20 -24.83
CA THR A 461 -9.51 -0.96 -23.70
C THR A 461 -9.94 -2.43 -23.77
N ASP A 462 -11.22 -2.72 -24.03
CA ASP A 462 -11.72 -4.08 -24.20
C ASP A 462 -11.08 -4.82 -25.37
N VAL A 463 -11.05 -4.20 -26.54
CA VAL A 463 -10.43 -4.80 -27.73
C VAL A 463 -8.95 -5.08 -27.49
N ALA A 464 -8.22 -4.14 -26.89
CA ALA A 464 -6.81 -4.30 -26.60
C ALA A 464 -6.56 -5.42 -25.58
N PHE A 465 -7.36 -5.48 -24.50
CA PHE A 465 -7.26 -6.52 -23.49
C PHE A 465 -7.48 -7.90 -24.09
N ARG A 466 -8.59 -8.11 -24.81
CA ARG A 466 -8.90 -9.41 -25.44
C ARG A 466 -7.84 -9.84 -26.45
N THR A 467 -7.27 -8.89 -27.19
CA THR A 467 -6.15 -9.18 -28.11
C THR A 467 -4.90 -9.67 -27.38
N GLN A 468 -4.57 -9.06 -26.23
CA GLN A 468 -3.44 -9.50 -25.39
C GLN A 468 -3.74 -10.85 -24.71
N LEU A 469 -4.97 -11.05 -24.25
CA LEU A 469 -5.44 -12.31 -23.67
C LEU A 469 -5.30 -13.48 -24.65
N ASP A 470 -5.77 -13.32 -25.89
CA ASP A 470 -5.60 -14.32 -26.95
C ASP A 470 -4.13 -14.60 -27.26
N SER A 471 -3.31 -13.55 -27.31
CA SER A 471 -1.87 -13.67 -27.54
C SER A 471 -1.14 -14.38 -26.40
N SER A 472 -1.65 -14.24 -25.17
CA SER A 472 -1.15 -14.94 -23.98
C SER A 472 -1.54 -16.42 -23.99
N ARG A 473 -2.81 -16.73 -24.25
CA ARG A 473 -3.31 -18.12 -24.34
C ARG A 473 -2.61 -18.93 -25.43
N LYS A 474 -2.32 -18.33 -26.59
CA LYS A 474 -1.55 -18.98 -27.67
C LYS A 474 -0.12 -19.32 -27.27
N ARG A 475 0.51 -18.54 -26.37
CA ARG A 475 1.87 -18.79 -25.89
C ARG A 475 1.96 -19.88 -24.83
N LYS A 476 0.96 -20.00 -23.95
CA LYS A 476 1.02 -20.91 -22.79
C LYS A 476 0.56 -22.35 -23.02
N GLY A 477 0.10 -22.72 -24.23
CA GLY A 477 -0.42 -24.08 -24.50
C GLY A 477 -1.69 -24.40 -23.70
N ALA A 478 -2.30 -25.57 -23.94
CA ALA A 478 -3.69 -25.92 -23.64
C ALA A 478 -4.23 -25.78 -22.18
N VAL A 479 -3.42 -25.33 -21.21
CA VAL A 479 -3.75 -25.32 -19.76
C VAL A 479 -4.68 -24.17 -19.34
N GLN A 480 -4.88 -23.14 -20.17
CA GLN A 480 -5.69 -21.94 -19.84
C GLN A 480 -6.83 -21.65 -20.83
N LYS A 481 -7.32 -22.66 -21.54
CA LYS A 481 -8.29 -22.46 -22.64
C LYS A 481 -9.62 -21.85 -22.18
N ASP A 482 -10.02 -22.07 -20.93
CA ASP A 482 -11.30 -21.63 -20.36
C ASP A 482 -11.16 -20.46 -19.36
N TRP A 483 -10.06 -19.70 -19.42
CA TRP A 483 -9.80 -18.57 -18.51
C TRP A 483 -10.20 -17.23 -19.14
N HIS A 484 -11.40 -16.72 -18.83
CA HIS A 484 -12.00 -15.50 -19.40
C HIS A 484 -12.22 -14.41 -18.34
N PRO A 485 -11.16 -13.73 -17.86
CA PRO A 485 -11.27 -12.66 -16.87
C PRO A 485 -12.08 -11.47 -17.42
N GLY A 486 -12.81 -10.80 -16.54
CA GLY A 486 -13.59 -9.61 -16.84
C GLY A 486 -13.54 -8.59 -15.72
N CYS A 487 -14.00 -7.37 -16.00
CA CYS A 487 -14.22 -6.37 -14.98
C CYS A 487 -15.36 -5.43 -15.37
N THR A 488 -16.09 -4.97 -14.38
CA THR A 488 -16.91 -3.77 -14.52
C THR A 488 -16.01 -2.55 -14.55
N ALA A 489 -16.53 -1.45 -15.09
CA ALA A 489 -15.77 -0.22 -15.21
C ALA A 489 -16.71 0.97 -15.04
N ILE A 490 -16.36 1.87 -14.11
CA ILE A 490 -16.99 3.18 -14.00
C ILE A 490 -15.91 4.26 -14.00
N ALA A 491 -16.12 5.33 -14.78
CA ALA A 491 -15.18 6.43 -14.90
C ALA A 491 -15.91 7.78 -14.87
N ALA A 492 -15.38 8.73 -14.11
CA ALA A 492 -15.86 10.10 -14.00
C ALA A 492 -14.82 11.06 -14.57
N LEU A 493 -15.12 11.64 -15.74
CA LEU A 493 -14.34 12.66 -16.42
C LEU A 493 -14.92 14.04 -16.12
N ILE A 494 -14.13 14.91 -15.50
CA ILE A 494 -14.47 16.31 -15.25
C ILE A 494 -13.64 17.15 -16.22
N VAL A 495 -14.33 17.89 -17.10
CA VAL A 495 -13.73 18.90 -17.98
C VAL A 495 -14.32 20.25 -17.58
N ARG A 496 -13.52 21.09 -16.93
CA ARG A 496 -13.97 22.33 -16.28
C ARG A 496 -15.10 22.05 -15.29
N ASN A 497 -16.33 22.47 -15.60
CA ASN A 497 -17.53 22.22 -14.80
C ASN A 497 -18.45 21.16 -15.40
N LYS A 498 -18.07 20.49 -16.49
CA LYS A 498 -18.85 19.38 -17.05
C LYS A 498 -18.36 18.06 -16.45
N LEU A 499 -19.25 17.36 -15.77
CA LEU A 499 -19.04 16.01 -15.28
C LEU A 499 -19.66 15.02 -16.26
N ILE A 500 -18.86 14.06 -16.71
CA ILE A 500 -19.24 12.98 -17.62
C ILE A 500 -18.93 11.66 -16.92
N VAL A 501 -19.92 10.80 -16.79
CA VAL A 501 -19.78 9.47 -16.17
C VAL A 501 -20.02 8.41 -17.23
N ALA A 502 -19.07 7.49 -17.37
CA ALA A 502 -19.20 6.29 -18.18
C ALA A 502 -19.33 5.07 -17.26
N ASN A 503 -20.39 4.27 -17.42
CA ASN A 503 -20.60 3.05 -16.63
C ASN A 503 -20.80 1.81 -17.51
N ALA A 504 -20.07 0.74 -17.23
CA ALA A 504 -20.25 -0.59 -17.78
C ALA A 504 -20.16 -1.63 -16.64
N GLY A 505 -21.32 -2.11 -16.18
CA GLY A 505 -21.44 -3.01 -15.02
C GLY A 505 -22.26 -2.39 -13.89
N ASP A 506 -21.99 -2.81 -12.66
CA ASP A 506 -22.75 -2.49 -11.43
C ASP A 506 -21.96 -1.69 -10.37
N CYS A 507 -20.77 -1.21 -10.71
CA CYS A 507 -20.21 -0.04 -10.02
C CYS A 507 -21.18 1.15 -10.14
N ARG A 508 -21.25 2.01 -9.10
CA ARG A 508 -22.09 3.22 -9.14
C ARG A 508 -21.36 4.50 -8.78
N THR A 509 -21.83 5.58 -9.38
CA THR A 509 -21.44 6.96 -9.06
C THR A 509 -22.66 7.79 -8.70
N ILE A 510 -22.57 8.52 -7.59
CA ILE A 510 -23.58 9.51 -7.16
C ILE A 510 -22.96 10.89 -7.01
N LEU A 511 -23.78 11.92 -7.24
CA LEU A 511 -23.48 13.32 -6.97
C LEU A 511 -24.33 13.80 -5.80
N CYS A 512 -23.72 14.39 -4.77
CA CYS A 512 -24.45 15.05 -3.71
C CYS A 512 -24.64 16.53 -4.06
N ARG A 513 -25.88 16.96 -4.26
CA ARG A 513 -26.27 18.35 -4.51
C ARG A 513 -27.22 18.80 -3.43
N SER A 514 -26.84 19.85 -2.71
CA SER A 514 -27.63 20.40 -1.59
C SER A 514 -28.07 19.33 -0.57
N GLY A 515 -27.16 18.40 -0.24
CA GLY A 515 -27.41 17.30 0.70
C GLY A 515 -28.29 16.16 0.17
N ILE A 516 -28.63 16.15 -1.12
CA ILE A 516 -29.46 15.14 -1.77
C ILE A 516 -28.59 14.32 -2.74
N PRO A 517 -28.63 12.97 -2.69
CA PRO A 517 -27.92 12.13 -3.66
C PRO A 517 -28.65 12.08 -5.00
N TYR A 518 -27.91 12.24 -6.10
CA TYR A 518 -28.35 12.08 -7.48
C TYR A 518 -27.51 10.98 -8.13
N ALA A 519 -28.15 9.88 -8.53
CA ALA A 519 -27.48 8.82 -9.28
C ALA A 519 -27.01 9.31 -10.65
N LEU A 520 -25.74 9.09 -10.98
CA LEU A 520 -25.13 9.41 -12.28
C LEU A 520 -24.86 8.18 -13.14
N SER A 521 -25.21 7.00 -12.66
CA SER A 521 -25.09 5.72 -13.36
C SER A 521 -26.23 4.79 -12.96
N ARG A 522 -26.49 3.77 -13.77
CA ARG A 522 -27.44 2.70 -13.48
C ARG A 522 -26.75 1.35 -13.58
N ASP A 523 -27.23 0.39 -12.81
CA ASP A 523 -26.65 -0.95 -12.82
C ASP A 523 -26.97 -1.70 -14.11
N HIS A 524 -25.92 -2.25 -14.69
CA HIS A 524 -26.01 -3.15 -15.82
C HIS A 524 -25.94 -4.61 -15.36
N VAL A 525 -27.03 -5.09 -14.74
CA VAL A 525 -27.18 -6.47 -14.28
C VAL A 525 -28.33 -7.19 -14.97
N ALA A 526 -28.27 -8.52 -15.07
CA ALA A 526 -29.27 -9.30 -15.80
C ALA A 526 -30.67 -9.32 -15.13
N SER A 527 -30.77 -8.84 -13.89
CA SER A 527 -32.05 -8.62 -13.22
C SER A 527 -32.77 -7.37 -13.75
N CYS A 528 -32.04 -6.42 -14.36
CA CYS A 528 -32.63 -5.29 -15.07
C CYS A 528 -33.27 -5.77 -16.39
N LEU A 529 -34.57 -5.51 -16.57
CA LEU A 529 -35.35 -6.02 -17.69
C LEU A 529 -34.77 -5.58 -19.05
N GLU A 530 -34.45 -4.29 -19.19
CA GLU A 530 -33.92 -3.71 -20.43
C GLU A 530 -32.58 -4.34 -20.83
N GLU A 531 -31.68 -4.53 -19.86
CA GLU A 531 -30.39 -5.18 -20.09
C GLU A 531 -30.55 -6.67 -20.39
N ARG A 532 -31.44 -7.37 -19.69
CA ARG A 532 -31.74 -8.78 -19.99
C ARG A 532 -32.25 -8.96 -21.42
N GLU A 533 -33.20 -8.12 -21.84
CA GLU A 533 -33.72 -8.13 -23.21
C GLU A 533 -32.65 -7.76 -24.24
N ARG A 534 -31.72 -6.86 -23.90
CA ARG A 534 -30.57 -6.53 -24.75
C ARG A 534 -29.66 -7.74 -24.95
N ILE A 535 -29.31 -8.46 -23.87
CA ILE A 535 -28.50 -9.68 -23.93
C ILE A 535 -29.17 -10.72 -24.84
N ILE A 536 -30.46 -10.98 -24.65
CA ILE A 536 -31.22 -11.97 -25.45
C ILE A 536 -31.26 -11.56 -26.93
N ARG A 537 -31.50 -10.28 -27.24
CA ARG A 537 -31.49 -9.77 -28.62
C ARG A 537 -30.12 -9.86 -29.28
N ALA A 538 -29.04 -9.73 -28.51
CA ALA A 538 -27.67 -9.94 -28.96
C ALA A 538 -27.29 -11.43 -29.12
N GLY A 539 -28.23 -12.36 -28.93
CA GLY A 539 -28.01 -13.80 -29.02
C GLY A 539 -27.42 -14.44 -27.76
N GLY A 540 -27.30 -13.68 -26.67
CA GLY A 540 -26.84 -14.17 -25.38
C GLY A 540 -27.90 -14.98 -24.65
N LEU A 541 -27.44 -15.91 -23.82
CA LEU A 541 -28.30 -16.74 -22.98
C LEU A 541 -28.41 -16.13 -21.59
N VAL A 542 -29.62 -16.07 -21.02
CA VAL A 542 -29.84 -15.66 -19.63
C VAL A 542 -30.65 -16.73 -18.92
N LYS A 543 -30.20 -17.16 -17.74
CA LYS A 543 -30.86 -18.19 -16.93
C LYS A 543 -31.09 -17.65 -15.52
N TRP A 544 -32.20 -18.06 -14.90
CA TRP A 544 -32.41 -17.85 -13.47
C TRP A 544 -31.56 -18.85 -12.69
N GLN A 545 -30.64 -18.36 -11.84
CA GLN A 545 -29.74 -19.18 -11.06
C GLN A 545 -29.45 -18.50 -9.71
N VAL A 546 -29.58 -19.25 -8.61
CA VAL A 546 -29.31 -18.77 -7.24
C VAL A 546 -29.97 -17.41 -6.97
N ASP A 547 -31.30 -17.41 -7.02
CA ASP A 547 -32.17 -16.27 -6.69
C ASP A 547 -31.97 -14.98 -7.53
N THR A 548 -31.25 -15.05 -8.66
CA THR A 548 -31.07 -13.91 -9.57
C THR A 548 -30.91 -14.36 -11.04
N TRP A 549 -31.01 -13.42 -11.97
CA TRP A 549 -30.74 -13.68 -13.39
C TRP A 549 -29.24 -13.62 -13.67
N ARG A 550 -28.72 -14.57 -14.44
CA ARG A 550 -27.30 -14.67 -14.79
C ARG A 550 -27.09 -14.93 -16.28
N VAL A 551 -25.99 -14.40 -16.83
CA VAL A 551 -25.65 -14.42 -18.26
C VAL A 551 -24.69 -15.57 -18.58
N GLY A 552 -25.02 -16.30 -19.64
CA GLY A 552 -24.21 -17.38 -20.19
C GLY A 552 -24.08 -18.58 -19.25
N ASP A 553 -23.23 -19.53 -19.65
CA ASP A 553 -22.87 -20.66 -18.80
C ASP A 553 -21.83 -20.27 -17.73
N ALA A 554 -21.16 -19.11 -17.91
CA ALA A 554 -20.30 -18.49 -16.90
C ALA A 554 -21.05 -17.96 -15.67
N ALA A 555 -22.39 -17.91 -15.72
CA ALA A 555 -23.24 -17.43 -14.64
C ALA A 555 -22.88 -16.01 -14.15
N LEU A 556 -22.65 -15.08 -15.08
CA LEU A 556 -22.27 -13.70 -14.75
C LEU A 556 -23.48 -12.86 -14.34
N GLN A 557 -23.34 -12.00 -13.31
CA GLN A 557 -24.42 -11.09 -12.88
C GLN A 557 -24.59 -9.90 -13.83
N VAL A 558 -23.45 -9.34 -14.23
CA VAL A 558 -23.38 -8.12 -15.03
C VAL A 558 -23.62 -8.42 -16.51
N THR A 559 -24.18 -7.44 -17.20
CA THR A 559 -24.51 -7.51 -18.63
C THR A 559 -23.56 -6.67 -19.47
N ARG A 560 -22.70 -5.88 -18.85
CA ARG A 560 -21.65 -5.08 -19.50
C ARG A 560 -20.35 -5.20 -18.73
N SER A 561 -19.24 -5.37 -19.43
CA SER A 561 -17.90 -5.52 -18.85
C SER A 561 -16.81 -5.34 -19.91
N ILE A 562 -15.60 -5.03 -19.44
CA ILE A 562 -14.36 -5.17 -20.22
C ILE A 562 -13.82 -6.58 -19.99
N GLY A 563 -13.44 -7.31 -21.04
CA GLY A 563 -13.02 -8.71 -20.91
C GLY A 563 -14.15 -9.68 -21.23
N ASP A 564 -14.33 -10.76 -20.46
CA ASP A 564 -15.37 -11.79 -20.66
C ASP A 564 -15.54 -12.20 -22.14
N ASP A 565 -14.43 -12.54 -22.79
CA ASP A 565 -14.39 -12.76 -24.23
C ASP A 565 -15.26 -13.95 -24.69
N ASP A 566 -15.57 -14.88 -23.79
CA ASP A 566 -16.53 -15.98 -24.00
C ASP A 566 -17.99 -15.53 -24.08
N LEU A 567 -18.32 -14.36 -23.54
CA LEU A 567 -19.67 -13.80 -23.53
C LEU A 567 -19.86 -12.65 -24.53
N LYS A 568 -18.81 -12.29 -25.27
CA LYS A 568 -18.88 -11.31 -26.35
C LYS A 568 -19.62 -11.90 -27.57
N PRO A 569 -20.42 -11.11 -28.29
CA PRO A 569 -20.64 -9.67 -28.12
C PRO A 569 -21.79 -9.32 -27.15
N ALA A 570 -22.50 -10.31 -26.60
CA ALA A 570 -23.69 -10.05 -25.80
C ALA A 570 -23.37 -9.22 -24.54
N VAL A 571 -22.35 -9.62 -23.76
CA VAL A 571 -21.83 -8.81 -22.65
C VAL A 571 -20.92 -7.71 -23.22
N THR A 572 -21.47 -6.53 -23.49
CA THR A 572 -20.76 -5.46 -24.23
C THR A 572 -19.83 -4.65 -23.33
N ALA A 573 -18.77 -4.07 -23.90
CA ALA A 573 -17.94 -3.06 -23.22
C ALA A 573 -18.44 -1.62 -23.45
N GLU A 574 -19.51 -1.44 -24.23
CA GLU A 574 -20.14 -0.13 -24.47
C GLU A 574 -20.69 0.46 -23.18
N PRO A 575 -20.13 1.58 -22.67
CA PRO A 575 -20.63 2.20 -21.45
C PRO A 575 -21.91 3.00 -21.72
N GLU A 576 -22.76 3.10 -20.69
CA GLU A 576 -23.74 4.18 -20.59
C GLU A 576 -23.00 5.49 -20.27
N ILE A 577 -23.26 6.55 -21.05
CA ILE A 577 -22.69 7.88 -20.81
C ILE A 577 -23.77 8.80 -20.23
N THR A 578 -23.52 9.36 -19.06
CA THR A 578 -24.32 10.43 -18.45
C THR A 578 -23.48 11.71 -18.36
N SER A 579 -24.10 12.87 -18.59
CA SER A 579 -23.42 14.16 -18.42
C SER A 579 -24.27 15.14 -17.62
N THR A 580 -23.62 15.91 -16.76
CA THR A 580 -24.24 16.99 -15.99
C THR A 580 -23.29 18.18 -15.85
N THR A 581 -23.85 19.37 -15.68
CA THR A 581 -23.08 20.58 -15.39
C THR A 581 -23.04 20.81 -13.88
N LEU A 582 -21.82 20.90 -13.35
CA LEU A 582 -21.53 21.21 -11.96
C LEU A 582 -21.80 22.68 -11.66
N SER A 583 -22.27 22.92 -10.45
CA SER A 583 -22.72 24.19 -9.90
C SER A 583 -22.23 24.34 -8.46
N ALA A 584 -22.38 25.54 -7.88
CA ALA A 584 -21.99 25.80 -6.49
C ALA A 584 -22.80 24.99 -5.45
N GLU A 585 -23.93 24.38 -5.84
CA GLU A 585 -24.74 23.51 -4.98
C GLU A 585 -24.19 22.08 -4.88
N ASP A 586 -23.25 21.72 -5.75
CA ASP A 586 -22.64 20.40 -5.79
C ASP A 586 -21.53 20.29 -4.74
N GLU A 587 -21.67 19.34 -3.82
CA GLU A 587 -20.79 19.22 -2.66
C GLU A 587 -19.68 18.21 -2.89
N TYR A 588 -20.04 17.01 -3.35
CA TYR A 588 -19.11 15.91 -3.59
C TYR A 588 -19.69 14.83 -4.51
N ILE A 589 -18.79 14.04 -5.10
CA ILE A 589 -19.07 12.83 -5.87
C ILE A 589 -18.60 11.63 -5.05
N VAL A 590 -19.36 10.54 -5.08
CA VAL A 590 -18.95 9.23 -4.54
C VAL A 590 -19.02 8.20 -5.65
N MET A 591 -17.93 7.48 -5.86
CA MET A 591 -17.85 6.33 -6.78
C MET A 591 -17.49 5.10 -5.94
N ALA A 592 -18.14 3.95 -6.19
CA ALA A 592 -17.74 2.71 -5.52
C ALA A 592 -18.11 1.45 -6.31
N SER A 593 -17.44 0.34 -5.97
CA SER A 593 -17.80 -1.02 -6.40
C SER A 593 -19.08 -1.52 -5.72
N ASP A 594 -19.61 -2.65 -6.21
CA ASP A 594 -20.78 -3.31 -5.64
C ASP A 594 -20.60 -3.66 -4.14
N GLY A 595 -19.36 -3.90 -3.70
CA GLY A 595 -19.03 -4.17 -2.31
C GLY A 595 -19.42 -3.06 -1.34
N LEU A 596 -19.58 -1.80 -1.79
CA LEU A 596 -20.26 -0.76 -1.02
C LEU A 596 -21.78 -0.80 -1.23
N TRP A 597 -22.21 -0.78 -2.48
CA TRP A 597 -23.60 -0.50 -2.88
C TRP A 597 -24.59 -1.60 -2.54
N ASP A 598 -24.11 -2.84 -2.33
CA ASP A 598 -24.93 -3.97 -1.91
C ASP A 598 -25.42 -3.86 -0.46
N VAL A 599 -24.70 -3.11 0.38
CA VAL A 599 -24.97 -3.05 1.83
C VAL A 599 -25.13 -1.63 2.39
N VAL A 600 -24.74 -0.60 1.63
CA VAL A 600 -24.90 0.82 2.00
C VAL A 600 -25.75 1.54 0.96
N SER A 601 -26.86 2.13 1.41
CA SER A 601 -27.74 2.90 0.52
C SER A 601 -27.16 4.29 0.20
N GLU A 602 -27.58 4.90 -0.92
CA GLU A 602 -27.16 6.26 -1.30
C GLU A 602 -27.44 7.30 -0.19
N LYS A 603 -28.57 7.13 0.52
CA LYS A 603 -28.93 7.99 1.65
C LYS A 603 -27.99 7.80 2.84
N ASP A 604 -27.60 6.56 3.12
CA ASP A 604 -26.64 6.27 4.19
C ASP A 604 -25.27 6.84 3.86
N VAL A 605 -24.82 6.73 2.60
CA VAL A 605 -23.56 7.34 2.15
C VAL A 605 -23.54 8.84 2.45
N VAL A 606 -24.60 9.56 2.09
CA VAL A 606 -24.72 11.00 2.37
C VAL A 606 -24.69 11.29 3.87
N ASN A 607 -25.39 10.50 4.70
CA ASN A 607 -25.40 10.68 6.15
C ASN A 607 -24.03 10.40 6.77
N ILE A 608 -23.34 9.33 6.34
CA ILE A 608 -22.01 8.98 6.83
C ILE A 608 -21.01 10.08 6.48
N ILE A 609 -21.02 10.59 5.25
CA ILE A 609 -20.14 11.71 4.86
C ILE A 609 -20.50 12.96 5.66
N ARG A 610 -21.79 13.21 5.94
CA ARG A 610 -22.23 14.34 6.76
C ARG A 610 -21.58 14.33 8.15
N ASP A 611 -21.51 13.17 8.79
CA ASP A 611 -21.01 12.99 10.15
C ASP A 611 -19.49 12.72 10.22
N THR A 612 -18.83 12.62 9.07
CA THR A 612 -17.39 12.39 8.98
C THR A 612 -16.63 13.71 8.79
N VAL A 613 -15.40 13.79 9.29
CA VAL A 613 -14.46 14.88 8.99
C VAL A 613 -14.42 15.09 7.48
N LYS A 614 -14.50 16.35 7.05
CA LYS A 614 -14.54 16.75 5.63
C LYS A 614 -13.17 16.63 4.95
N GLU A 615 -12.62 15.43 4.97
CA GLU A 615 -11.39 15.02 4.32
C GLU A 615 -11.70 13.74 3.53
N ALA A 616 -11.44 13.76 2.23
CA ALA A 616 -11.96 12.78 1.29
C ALA A 616 -11.45 11.36 1.56
N GLY A 617 -10.19 11.20 1.98
CA GLY A 617 -9.61 9.90 2.33
C GLY A 617 -10.23 9.28 3.58
N MET A 618 -10.58 10.10 4.57
CA MET A 618 -11.30 9.61 5.76
C MET A 618 -12.75 9.25 5.44
N CYS A 619 -13.41 9.99 4.55
CA CYS A 619 -14.75 9.67 4.08
C CYS A 619 -14.78 8.33 3.32
N SER A 620 -13.88 8.13 2.35
CA SER A 620 -13.80 6.87 1.59
C SER A 620 -13.50 5.67 2.50
N LYS A 621 -12.57 5.82 3.46
CA LYS A 621 -12.27 4.78 4.45
C LYS A 621 -13.45 4.48 5.37
N ARG A 622 -14.17 5.49 5.84
CA ARG A 622 -15.34 5.29 6.72
C ARG A 622 -16.45 4.56 6.00
N LEU A 623 -16.73 4.91 4.74
CA LEU A 623 -17.72 4.24 3.90
C LEU A 623 -17.38 2.76 3.67
N ALA A 624 -16.13 2.47 3.30
CA ALA A 624 -15.69 1.10 3.10
C ALA A 624 -15.71 0.27 4.40
N THR A 625 -15.35 0.88 5.53
CA THR A 625 -15.42 0.24 6.85
C THR A 625 -16.87 -0.08 7.23
N GLU A 626 -17.79 0.87 7.02
CA GLU A 626 -19.23 0.66 7.26
C GLU A 626 -19.78 -0.47 6.40
N ALA A 627 -19.39 -0.56 5.13
CA ALA A 627 -19.79 -1.65 4.25
C ALA A 627 -19.31 -3.01 4.77
N ALA A 628 -18.06 -3.09 5.22
CA ALA A 628 -17.53 -4.31 5.84
C ALA A 628 -18.28 -4.68 7.13
N GLU A 629 -18.61 -3.70 7.98
CA GLU A 629 -19.39 -3.88 9.22
C GLU A 629 -20.82 -4.36 8.95
N ARG A 630 -21.45 -3.86 7.87
CA ARG A 630 -22.76 -4.31 7.38
C ARG A 630 -22.72 -5.65 6.65
N GLY A 631 -21.54 -6.25 6.53
CA GLY A 631 -21.37 -7.61 6.07
C GLY A 631 -21.25 -7.76 4.55
N SER A 632 -20.72 -6.73 3.87
CA SER A 632 -20.30 -6.86 2.47
C SER A 632 -19.47 -8.12 2.25
N LYS A 633 -19.75 -8.81 1.14
CA LYS A 633 -19.09 -10.06 0.76
C LYS A 633 -18.10 -9.86 -0.38
N ASP A 634 -18.01 -8.66 -0.94
CA ASP A 634 -17.19 -8.37 -2.11
C ASP A 634 -15.92 -7.58 -1.78
N ASN A 635 -15.10 -7.33 -2.80
CA ASN A 635 -14.11 -6.27 -2.77
C ASN A 635 -14.80 -4.91 -2.65
N ILE A 636 -14.21 -4.03 -1.85
CA ILE A 636 -14.81 -2.73 -1.52
C ILE A 636 -13.83 -1.66 -1.96
N THR A 637 -14.14 -0.98 -3.05
CA THR A 637 -13.39 0.17 -3.54
C THR A 637 -14.27 1.40 -3.51
N VAL A 638 -13.82 2.48 -2.86
CA VAL A 638 -14.55 3.74 -2.72
C VAL A 638 -13.67 4.93 -3.06
N ILE A 639 -14.17 5.84 -3.90
CA ILE A 639 -13.57 7.14 -4.21
C ILE A 639 -14.55 8.24 -3.78
N VAL A 640 -14.05 9.24 -3.05
CA VAL A 640 -14.80 10.44 -2.70
C VAL A 640 -14.09 11.66 -3.28
N ILE A 641 -14.84 12.56 -3.92
CA ILE A 641 -14.32 13.78 -4.56
C ILE A 641 -15.16 14.96 -4.07
N PHE A 642 -14.64 15.81 -3.19
CA PHE A 642 -15.27 17.09 -2.87
C PHE A 642 -15.10 18.07 -4.02
N LEU A 643 -16.17 18.81 -4.32
CA LEU A 643 -16.24 19.78 -5.43
C LEU A 643 -16.08 21.23 -4.96
N ARG A 644 -15.96 21.45 -3.65
CA ARG A 644 -15.77 22.74 -3.01
C ARG A 644 -14.61 22.71 -2.02
N PRO A 645 -14.00 23.88 -1.69
CA PRO A 645 -13.00 23.95 -0.63
C PRO A 645 -13.61 23.46 0.69
N VAL A 646 -12.96 22.48 1.31
CA VAL A 646 -13.35 21.94 2.61
C VAL A 646 -12.38 22.45 3.66
N SER A 647 -12.88 23.27 4.59
CA SER A 647 -12.10 23.69 5.76
C SER A 647 -12.36 22.73 6.90
N THR A 648 -11.30 22.19 7.51
CA THR A 648 -11.37 21.38 8.74
C THR A 648 -11.77 22.19 9.98
N ALA A 649 -12.08 23.48 9.80
CA ALA A 649 -12.50 24.43 10.82
C ALA A 649 -13.91 24.95 10.55
N GLU A 650 -14.89 24.05 10.36
CA GLU A 650 -16.26 24.41 10.73
C GLU A 650 -16.26 24.60 12.25
N ARG A 651 -16.18 25.87 12.66
CA ARG A 651 -16.26 26.31 14.05
C ARG A 651 -17.51 25.71 14.66
N ILE A 652 -17.30 24.77 15.58
CA ILE A 652 -18.27 24.44 16.61
C ILE A 652 -18.50 25.75 17.39
N TYR A 653 -19.63 26.40 17.12
CA TYR A 653 -20.22 27.41 17.99
C TYR A 653 -21.40 26.76 18.72
#